data_AF-A0A7C3LCZ1-F1
#
_entry.id   AF-A0A7C3LCZ1-F1
#
_cell.length_a   1.000
_cell.length_b   1.000
_cell.length_c   1.000
_cell.angle_alpha   90.00
_cell.angle_beta   90.00
_cell.angle_gamma   90.00
#
_symmetry.space_group_name_H-M   'P 1'
#
loop_
_entity.id
_entity.type
_entity.pdbx_description
1 polymer ?
#
loop_
_entity_poly.entity_id
_entity_poly.type
_entity_poly.pdbx_seq_one_letter_code
_entity_poly.pdbx_strand_id
1 'polypeptide(L)'
;MSTEKYDVIVIGAGLGGLSAAGYLAKAGKKVLVLEHHTVPGGYAHEFRRGKYRFEVALHALDGAQPGGWAYPALSELEALDQVTFHRMDPFYTVRFPGREITAHADVTQYEGELIRHFPQEAAGIRQLVDAMLTVFFEVRRFMVDGELGIRPSMAQMPTRYPHMLAAMSQNWAEFMGQYIHDPELQGVFTTLWAYYGLPPEQLNAATFIFPWVSYHLFGAYYPEGGSMAMSRAIEATIKKYGGEVRYKQTVTKIEIEDGRATAVLTDKGLRAEADLIISNANPPDTMLKFVGREHLPERYAAKVEDALQKPALSNLVVYLGLERDLLAEGWPYHELFLAETYDPAEDYDNMVNGRFHKAGLVISHYDQADPGCAPEGGSVVTITALADWDYADQWGTGGDPAALDPKSETYYRKNPQYQELKQAAGDALIDRVETVIPGLREAIKYVEIATPLTNYRYSLNPGGSIYGSEQTVDNMYLNRLSEKTPIPNLFLAGAWVTGGGMSAALLSGRSVARRVLARMDGKPAAPLMGVEGAGEQGSGGAGERGDGGGKTSLQSLTLTAVHTNREINLKAPGQTAVLVFHTQDTSDAAKAVNLAVRDQYPLAAEVMIASVIDLSGVPRMFRKIAESAMGKVYQKMAESLPAGFDPAEYLLMLPDWDGAATQAFGLSGVDKQAAVVVLDANGNIAGVSQEKDLGETAVKILRLIA
;
A
#
# COMPACT_ATOMS: atom_id res chain seq x y z
N MET A 1 40.41 -0.91 -15.93
CA MET A 1 39.06 -0.56 -15.47
C MET A 1 38.32 0.03 -16.66
N SER A 2 37.13 -0.48 -17.00
CA SER A 2 36.29 0.13 -18.05
C SER A 2 35.47 1.25 -17.40
N THR A 3 35.74 2.50 -17.78
CA THR A 3 34.94 3.65 -17.31
C THR A 3 33.69 3.77 -18.17
N GLU A 4 32.53 3.80 -17.52
CA GLU A 4 31.25 3.95 -18.19
C GLU A 4 30.47 5.10 -17.55
N LYS A 5 29.76 5.88 -18.37
CA LYS A 5 29.01 7.06 -17.92
C LYS A 5 27.50 6.87 -18.10
N TYR A 6 26.73 7.23 -17.07
CA TYR A 6 25.28 7.13 -16.99
C TYR A 6 24.68 8.46 -16.49
N ASP A 7 23.40 8.69 -16.74
CA ASP A 7 22.69 9.82 -16.13
C ASP A 7 22.41 9.53 -14.65
N VAL A 8 21.99 8.29 -14.37
CA VAL A 8 21.67 7.82 -13.03
C VAL A 8 22.19 6.40 -12.81
N ILE A 9 22.85 6.17 -11.68
CA ILE A 9 23.13 4.82 -11.16
C ILE A 9 22.20 4.51 -10.00
N VAL A 10 21.59 3.33 -10.03
CA VAL A 10 20.78 2.78 -8.94
C VAL A 10 21.51 1.61 -8.29
N ILE A 11 21.74 1.69 -6.99
CA ILE A 11 22.41 0.65 -6.20
C ILE A 11 21.33 -0.26 -5.58
N GLY A 12 21.28 -1.52 -5.99
CA GLY A 12 20.30 -2.51 -5.56
C GLY A 12 19.06 -2.57 -6.46
N ALA A 13 18.71 -3.77 -6.88
CA ALA A 13 17.53 -4.13 -7.68
C ALA A 13 16.41 -4.71 -6.80
N GLY A 14 16.26 -4.24 -5.56
CA GLY A 14 15.02 -4.41 -4.79
C GLY A 14 13.88 -3.57 -5.36
N LEU A 15 12.65 -3.76 -4.88
CA LEU A 15 11.47 -3.08 -5.45
C LEU A 15 11.58 -1.54 -5.52
N GLY A 16 12.18 -0.90 -4.51
CA GLY A 16 12.43 0.55 -4.56
C GLY A 16 13.43 0.98 -5.63
N GLY A 17 14.50 0.19 -5.82
CA GLY A 17 15.50 0.44 -6.87
C GLY A 17 14.96 0.16 -8.27
N LEU A 18 14.26 -0.97 -8.45
CA LEU A 18 13.58 -1.31 -9.71
C LEU A 18 12.54 -0.27 -10.09
N SER A 19 11.72 0.16 -9.13
CA SER A 19 10.71 1.19 -9.34
C SER A 19 11.37 2.50 -9.78
N ALA A 20 12.37 2.98 -9.03
CA ALA A 20 13.06 4.22 -9.36
C ALA A 20 13.71 4.17 -10.76
N ALA A 21 14.43 3.08 -11.05
CA ALA A 21 15.07 2.86 -12.34
C ALA A 21 14.05 2.79 -13.50
N GLY A 22 12.89 2.16 -13.28
CA GLY A 22 11.83 2.04 -14.27
C GLY A 22 11.27 3.40 -14.68
N TYR A 23 10.94 4.26 -13.71
CA TYR A 23 10.47 5.62 -14.01
C TYR A 23 11.52 6.47 -14.71
N LEU A 24 12.77 6.39 -14.28
CA LEU A 24 13.87 7.16 -14.89
C LEU A 24 14.16 6.70 -16.33
N ALA A 25 14.15 5.38 -16.58
CA ALA A 25 14.28 4.84 -17.93
C ALA A 25 13.10 5.28 -18.82
N LYS A 26 11.85 5.20 -18.33
CA LYS A 26 10.65 5.71 -19.04
C LYS A 26 10.74 7.20 -19.37
N ALA A 27 11.41 7.99 -18.52
CA ALA A 27 11.70 9.39 -18.77
C ALA A 27 12.92 9.63 -19.71
N GLY A 28 13.43 8.59 -20.36
CA GLY A 28 14.50 8.64 -21.35
C GLY A 28 15.90 8.82 -20.76
N LYS A 29 16.09 8.57 -19.46
CA LYS A 29 17.41 8.67 -18.82
C LYS A 29 18.22 7.40 -19.05
N LYS A 30 19.54 7.54 -19.21
CA LYS A 30 20.49 6.42 -19.27
C LYS A 30 20.75 5.89 -17.86
N VAL A 31 20.06 4.83 -17.48
CA VAL A 31 20.08 4.26 -16.12
C VAL A 31 20.89 2.97 -16.07
N LEU A 32 21.71 2.81 -15.03
CA LEU A 32 22.36 1.54 -14.67
C LEU A 32 21.93 1.09 -13.27
N VAL A 33 21.38 -0.11 -13.16
CA VAL A 33 21.11 -0.78 -11.89
C VAL A 33 22.23 -1.79 -11.60
N LEU A 34 22.84 -1.68 -10.42
CA LEU A 34 23.87 -2.59 -9.93
C LEU A 34 23.30 -3.46 -8.81
N GLU A 35 23.25 -4.78 -9.01
CA GLU A 35 22.68 -5.74 -8.07
C GLU A 35 23.73 -6.72 -7.55
N HIS A 36 23.78 -6.89 -6.23
CA HIS A 36 24.67 -7.84 -5.56
C HIS A 36 24.32 -9.30 -5.91
N HIS A 37 23.03 -9.63 -5.91
CA HIS A 37 22.50 -10.95 -6.17
C HIS A 37 22.57 -11.32 -7.67
N THR A 38 22.21 -12.57 -7.94
CA THR A 38 22.05 -13.15 -9.29
C THR A 38 20.68 -12.91 -9.94
N VAL A 39 19.72 -12.32 -9.22
CA VAL A 39 18.34 -12.08 -9.65
C VAL A 39 17.85 -10.74 -9.08
N PRO A 40 16.82 -10.10 -9.65
CA PRO A 40 16.25 -8.87 -9.11
C PRO A 40 15.21 -9.21 -8.02
N GLY A 41 14.75 -8.19 -7.32
CA GLY A 41 13.63 -8.22 -6.39
C GLY A 41 14.01 -7.99 -4.92
N GLY A 42 15.27 -8.19 -4.53
CA GLY A 42 15.64 -8.18 -3.11
C GLY A 42 14.87 -9.29 -2.39
N TYR A 43 14.05 -8.97 -1.39
CA TYR A 43 13.14 -9.97 -0.78
C TYR A 43 11.99 -10.41 -1.71
N ALA A 44 11.61 -9.61 -2.71
CA ALA A 44 10.54 -9.93 -3.67
C ALA A 44 11.05 -10.86 -4.79
N HIS A 45 11.48 -12.06 -4.42
CA HIS A 45 11.95 -13.08 -5.35
C HIS A 45 11.56 -14.50 -4.92
N GLU A 46 11.86 -15.47 -5.78
CA GLU A 46 11.68 -16.90 -5.55
C GLU A 46 13.00 -17.69 -5.72
N PHE A 47 13.04 -18.91 -5.18
CA PHE A 47 14.07 -19.90 -5.53
C PHE A 47 13.46 -21.25 -5.88
N ARG A 48 14.28 -22.15 -6.47
CA ARG A 48 13.82 -23.49 -6.91
C ARG A 48 14.59 -24.62 -6.24
N ARG A 49 13.90 -25.73 -5.98
CA ARG A 49 14.48 -27.06 -5.70
C ARG A 49 13.75 -28.11 -6.52
N GLY A 50 14.44 -28.73 -7.48
CA GLY A 50 13.80 -29.61 -8.45
C GLY A 50 12.71 -28.86 -9.23
N LYS A 51 11.47 -29.36 -9.15
CA LYS A 51 10.29 -28.75 -9.79
C LYS A 51 9.52 -27.78 -8.90
N TYR A 52 9.91 -27.62 -7.64
CA TYR A 52 9.21 -26.75 -6.69
C TYR A 52 9.80 -25.33 -6.72
N ARG A 53 8.92 -24.32 -6.76
CA ARG A 53 9.23 -22.88 -6.64
C ARG A 53 8.77 -22.39 -5.27
N PHE A 54 9.65 -21.70 -4.56
CA PHE A 54 9.41 -21.16 -3.24
C PHE A 54 9.47 -19.63 -3.29
N GLU A 55 8.35 -19.00 -2.97
CA GLU A 55 8.27 -17.56 -2.71
C GLU A 55 9.00 -17.22 -1.41
N VAL A 56 9.84 -16.19 -1.41
CA VAL A 56 10.73 -15.88 -0.28
C VAL A 56 10.06 -14.97 0.76
N ALA A 57 9.15 -14.09 0.35
CA ALA A 57 8.63 -13.07 1.25
C ALA A 57 7.16 -12.68 1.04
N LEU A 58 6.59 -12.90 -0.15
CA LEU A 58 5.23 -12.44 -0.43
C LEU A 58 4.17 -13.38 0.12
N HIS A 59 3.50 -12.93 1.17
CA HIS A 59 2.25 -13.50 1.66
C HIS A 59 1.08 -12.97 0.82
N ALA A 60 0.92 -11.64 0.80
CA ALA A 60 -0.06 -10.92 0.01
C ALA A 60 0.47 -9.53 -0.39
N LEU A 61 -0.04 -9.00 -1.50
CA LEU A 61 0.20 -7.62 -1.95
C LEU A 61 -1.09 -6.81 -1.82
N ASP A 62 -1.04 -5.68 -1.13
CA ASP A 62 -2.19 -4.81 -0.94
C ASP A 62 -2.49 -3.94 -2.16
N GLY A 63 -3.77 -3.81 -2.51
CA GLY A 63 -4.25 -2.75 -3.39
C GLY A 63 -3.63 -2.75 -4.80
N ALA A 64 -3.64 -3.89 -5.47
CA ALA A 64 -3.20 -4.02 -6.87
C ALA A 64 -4.27 -3.58 -7.90
N GLN A 65 -5.41 -3.02 -7.45
CA GLN A 65 -6.50 -2.48 -8.29
C GLN A 65 -6.57 -0.94 -8.21
N PRO A 66 -7.31 -0.25 -9.11
CA PRO A 66 -7.49 1.20 -9.04
C PRO A 66 -7.89 1.69 -7.64
N GLY A 67 -7.31 2.80 -7.19
CA GLY A 67 -7.46 3.32 -5.83
C GLY A 67 -6.55 2.62 -4.79
N GLY A 68 -6.11 1.40 -5.06
CA GLY A 68 -5.16 0.66 -4.23
C GLY A 68 -3.77 1.27 -4.15
N TRP A 69 -2.99 0.84 -3.17
CA TRP A 69 -1.70 1.45 -2.85
C TRP A 69 -0.58 1.05 -3.83
N ALA A 70 -0.48 -0.23 -4.17
CA ALA A 70 0.51 -0.71 -5.14
C ALA A 70 0.16 -0.30 -6.58
N TYR A 71 -1.12 -0.13 -6.89
CA TYR A 71 -1.63 0.06 -8.25
C TYR A 71 -0.91 1.12 -9.10
N PRO A 72 -0.65 2.36 -8.62
CA PRO A 72 0.02 3.36 -9.45
C PRO A 72 1.39 2.89 -9.92
N ALA A 73 2.17 2.26 -9.03
CA ALA A 73 3.48 1.74 -9.40
C ALA A 73 3.39 0.54 -10.35
N LEU A 74 2.47 -0.40 -10.10
CA LEU A 74 2.29 -1.57 -10.95
C LEU A 74 1.80 -1.20 -12.36
N SER A 75 0.89 -0.24 -12.46
CA SER A 75 0.34 0.25 -13.73
C SER A 75 1.35 1.09 -14.50
N GLU A 76 1.93 2.12 -13.88
CA GLU A 76 2.85 3.05 -14.55
C GLU A 76 4.15 2.35 -14.98
N LEU A 77 4.56 1.27 -14.31
CA LEU A 77 5.71 0.44 -14.67
C LEU A 77 5.34 -0.81 -15.50
N GLU A 78 4.11 -0.89 -16.01
CA GLU A 78 3.65 -1.93 -16.94
C GLU A 78 3.73 -3.36 -16.36
N ALA A 79 3.73 -3.50 -15.03
CA ALA A 79 3.73 -4.81 -14.38
C ALA A 79 2.36 -5.49 -14.52
N LEU A 80 1.26 -4.73 -14.45
CA LEU A 80 -0.10 -5.24 -14.66
C LEU A 80 -0.35 -5.73 -16.10
N ASP A 81 0.44 -5.25 -17.07
CA ASP A 81 0.34 -5.68 -18.47
C ASP A 81 1.06 -7.03 -18.72
N GLN A 82 1.91 -7.45 -17.78
CA GLN A 82 2.83 -8.58 -17.93
C GLN A 82 2.53 -9.73 -16.96
N VAL A 83 1.88 -9.45 -15.83
CA VAL A 83 1.64 -10.42 -14.75
C VAL A 83 0.19 -10.32 -14.30
N THR A 84 -0.48 -11.47 -14.21
CA THR A 84 -1.82 -11.57 -13.62
C THR A 84 -1.72 -11.46 -12.10
N PHE A 85 -2.54 -10.61 -11.48
CA PHE A 85 -2.64 -10.50 -10.02
C PHE A 85 -3.97 -11.11 -9.57
N HIS A 86 -3.91 -12.23 -8.87
CA HIS A 86 -5.09 -12.93 -8.36
C HIS A 86 -5.53 -12.31 -7.04
N ARG A 87 -6.77 -11.80 -6.98
CA ARG A 87 -7.38 -11.36 -5.72
C ARG A 87 -7.57 -12.59 -4.81
N MET A 88 -7.19 -12.45 -3.55
CA MET A 88 -7.31 -13.49 -2.53
C MET A 88 -8.46 -13.14 -1.59
N ASP A 89 -9.45 -14.04 -1.51
CA ASP A 89 -10.56 -13.93 -0.58
C ASP A 89 -11.02 -15.35 -0.20
N PRO A 90 -10.97 -15.75 1.08
CA PRO A 90 -10.51 -14.94 2.23
C PRO A 90 -9.05 -14.48 2.12
N PHE A 91 -8.74 -13.33 2.74
CA PHE A 91 -7.38 -12.79 2.81
C PHE A 91 -6.52 -13.65 3.73
N TYR A 92 -6.96 -13.93 4.95
CA TYR A 92 -6.27 -14.92 5.78
C TYR A 92 -7.26 -15.52 6.77
N THR A 93 -6.90 -16.66 7.33
CA THR A 93 -7.58 -17.20 8.51
C THR A 93 -6.60 -17.21 9.67
N VAL A 94 -7.08 -16.92 10.88
CA VAL A 94 -6.31 -17.08 12.11
C VAL A 94 -7.02 -18.04 13.05
N ARG A 95 -6.25 -18.98 13.59
CA ARG A 95 -6.70 -19.92 14.61
C ARG A 95 -6.05 -19.56 15.94
N PHE A 96 -6.88 -19.12 16.86
CA PHE A 96 -6.55 -18.89 18.26
C PHE A 96 -7.02 -20.07 19.12
N PRO A 97 -6.61 -20.16 20.40
CA PRO A 97 -7.20 -21.11 21.33
C PRO A 97 -8.73 -20.96 21.37
N GLY A 98 -9.43 -22.03 20.95
CA GLY A 98 -10.88 -22.12 20.97
C GLY A 98 -11.64 -21.34 19.89
N ARG A 99 -10.97 -20.67 18.95
CA ARG A 99 -11.63 -19.86 17.92
C ARG A 99 -10.86 -19.81 16.60
N GLU A 100 -11.60 -19.81 15.50
CA GLU A 100 -11.05 -19.58 14.16
C GLU A 100 -11.81 -18.40 13.52
N ILE A 101 -11.06 -17.44 12.99
CA ILE A 101 -11.59 -16.18 12.44
C ILE A 101 -11.05 -15.99 11.04
N THR A 102 -11.94 -15.69 10.10
CA THR A 102 -11.60 -15.49 8.69
C THR A 102 -11.62 -14.00 8.34
N ALA A 103 -10.47 -13.46 7.97
CA ALA A 103 -10.35 -12.10 7.51
C ALA A 103 -10.62 -12.04 6.00
N HIS A 104 -11.65 -11.29 5.62
CA HIS A 104 -12.01 -11.06 4.22
C HIS A 104 -11.26 -9.88 3.64
N ALA A 105 -10.94 -9.92 2.34
CA ALA A 105 -10.39 -8.77 1.61
C ALA A 105 -11.48 -7.71 1.30
N ASP A 106 -12.40 -7.51 2.24
CA ASP A 106 -13.59 -6.68 2.20
C ASP A 106 -13.88 -6.21 3.64
N VAL A 107 -13.85 -4.90 3.85
CA VAL A 107 -13.97 -4.28 5.18
C VAL A 107 -15.29 -4.61 5.85
N THR A 108 -16.39 -4.67 5.09
CA THR A 108 -17.73 -4.91 5.62
C THR A 108 -17.91 -6.38 6.00
N GLN A 109 -17.39 -7.30 5.17
CA GLN A 109 -17.43 -8.73 5.49
C GLN A 109 -16.55 -9.05 6.70
N TYR A 110 -15.37 -8.45 6.80
CA TYR A 110 -14.50 -8.68 7.95
C TYR A 110 -15.07 -8.06 9.24
N GLU A 111 -15.64 -6.84 9.16
CA GLU A 111 -16.39 -6.26 10.28
C GLU A 111 -17.51 -7.21 10.75
N GLY A 112 -18.30 -7.75 9.81
CA GLY A 112 -19.37 -8.70 10.11
C GLY A 112 -18.86 -9.98 10.78
N GLU A 113 -17.72 -10.52 10.34
CA GLU A 113 -17.10 -11.68 10.96
C GLU A 113 -16.65 -11.36 12.40
N LEU A 114 -16.00 -10.22 12.63
CA LEU A 114 -15.58 -9.81 13.98
C LEU A 114 -16.80 -9.64 14.91
N ILE A 115 -17.88 -8.99 14.44
CA ILE A 115 -19.11 -8.80 15.21
C ILE A 115 -19.79 -10.13 15.52
N ARG A 116 -19.76 -11.10 14.60
CA ARG A 116 -20.33 -12.43 14.82
C ARG A 116 -19.66 -13.16 15.97
N HIS A 117 -18.35 -12.99 16.11
CA HIS A 117 -17.54 -13.58 17.19
C HIS A 117 -17.55 -12.76 18.48
N PHE A 118 -17.71 -11.44 18.39
CA PHE A 118 -17.69 -10.51 19.52
C PHE A 118 -18.89 -9.55 19.50
N PRO A 119 -20.13 -10.07 19.62
CA PRO A 119 -21.34 -9.25 19.50
C PRO A 119 -21.45 -8.15 20.56
N GLN A 120 -20.83 -8.34 21.72
CA GLN A 120 -20.76 -7.36 22.80
C GLN A 120 -19.90 -6.13 22.44
N GLU A 121 -18.95 -6.28 21.52
CA GLU A 121 -18.04 -5.22 21.04
C GLU A 121 -18.51 -4.59 19.73
N ALA A 122 -19.71 -4.90 19.25
CA ALA A 122 -20.16 -4.52 17.91
C ALA A 122 -20.19 -3.00 17.64
N ALA A 123 -20.39 -2.17 18.67
CA ALA A 123 -20.30 -0.72 18.54
C ALA A 123 -18.84 -0.26 18.44
N GLY A 124 -17.95 -0.81 19.28
CA GLY A 124 -16.52 -0.50 19.28
C GLY A 124 -15.84 -0.91 17.97
N ILE A 125 -16.19 -2.09 17.41
CA ILE A 125 -15.66 -2.57 16.12
C ILE A 125 -15.96 -1.56 15.01
N ARG A 126 -17.22 -1.13 14.88
CA ARG A 126 -17.63 -0.14 13.87
C ARG A 126 -16.90 1.18 14.03
N GLN A 127 -16.85 1.69 15.26
CA GLN A 127 -16.17 2.95 15.56
C GLN A 127 -14.67 2.88 15.26
N LEU A 128 -14.02 1.75 15.56
CA LEU A 128 -12.61 1.55 15.22
C LEU A 128 -12.42 1.54 13.70
N VAL A 129 -13.21 0.76 12.95
CA VAL A 129 -13.13 0.71 11.48
C VAL A 129 -13.36 2.09 10.85
N ASP A 130 -14.37 2.84 11.30
CA ASP A 130 -14.64 4.21 10.84
C ASP A 130 -13.47 5.16 11.12
N ALA A 131 -12.87 5.06 12.31
CA ALA A 131 -11.70 5.85 12.68
C ALA A 131 -10.48 5.51 11.80
N MET A 132 -10.26 4.23 11.52
CA MET A 132 -9.19 3.76 10.64
C MET A 132 -9.37 4.25 9.20
N LEU A 133 -10.58 4.17 8.65
CA LEU A 133 -10.91 4.69 7.32
C LEU A 133 -10.67 6.21 7.25
N THR A 134 -11.08 6.95 8.29
CA THR A 134 -10.86 8.40 8.38
C THR A 134 -9.37 8.73 8.34
N VAL A 135 -8.55 8.04 9.14
CA VAL A 135 -7.08 8.20 9.14
C VAL A 135 -6.51 7.89 7.76
N PHE A 136 -6.93 6.77 7.14
CA PHE A 136 -6.45 6.38 5.82
C PHE A 136 -6.72 7.44 4.74
N PHE A 137 -7.93 7.99 4.68
CA PHE A 137 -8.27 9.03 3.70
C PHE A 137 -7.57 10.37 4.00
N GLU A 138 -7.27 10.69 5.26
CA GLU A 138 -6.43 11.84 5.57
C GLU A 138 -4.97 11.65 5.13
N VAL A 139 -4.40 10.45 5.30
CA VAL A 139 -3.06 10.12 4.78
C VAL A 139 -3.05 10.20 3.25
N ARG A 140 -4.07 9.66 2.58
CA ARG A 140 -4.25 9.78 1.12
C ARG A 140 -4.27 11.25 0.68
N ARG A 141 -5.09 12.08 1.33
CA ARG A 141 -5.17 13.51 1.04
C ARG A 141 -3.83 14.20 1.27
N PHE A 142 -3.13 13.88 2.37
CA PHE A 142 -1.80 14.43 2.66
C PHE A 142 -0.80 14.14 1.52
N MET A 143 -0.84 12.94 0.97
CA MET A 143 0.02 12.58 -0.17
C MET A 143 -0.38 13.28 -1.47
N VAL A 144 -1.68 13.31 -1.80
CA VAL A 144 -2.19 13.99 -3.00
C VAL A 144 -1.86 15.47 -2.94
N ASP A 145 -2.07 16.13 -1.80
CA ASP A 145 -1.62 17.50 -1.56
C ASP A 145 -0.13 17.65 -1.85
N GLY A 146 0.68 16.69 -1.39
CA GLY A 146 2.11 16.68 -1.65
C GLY A 146 2.47 16.53 -3.13
N GLU A 147 1.72 15.74 -3.90
CA GLU A 147 1.87 15.60 -5.34
C GLU A 147 1.45 16.88 -6.09
N LEU A 148 0.39 17.57 -5.62
CA LEU A 148 -0.09 18.84 -6.15
C LEU A 148 0.76 20.05 -5.71
N GLY A 149 1.80 19.84 -4.89
CA GLY A 149 2.66 20.90 -4.38
C GLY A 149 2.03 21.74 -3.27
N ILE A 150 0.90 21.30 -2.70
CA ILE A 150 0.26 21.93 -1.54
C ILE A 150 1.09 21.63 -0.29
N ARG A 151 1.57 22.68 0.38
CA ARG A 151 2.43 22.59 1.57
C ARG A 151 1.79 23.32 2.74
N PRO A 152 0.94 22.67 3.52
CA PRO A 152 0.41 23.27 4.74
C PRO A 152 1.58 23.54 5.70
N SER A 153 1.58 24.73 6.31
CA SER A 153 2.50 25.04 7.40
C SER A 153 2.24 24.14 8.61
N MET A 154 3.21 24.04 9.52
CA MET A 154 3.04 23.27 10.76
C MET A 154 1.81 23.71 11.59
N ALA A 155 1.43 24.99 11.51
CA ALA A 155 0.23 25.50 12.17
C ALA A 155 -1.09 25.05 11.49
N GLN A 156 -1.05 24.77 10.18
CA GLN A 156 -2.21 24.31 9.41
C GLN A 156 -2.40 22.80 9.46
N MET A 157 -1.34 22.04 9.77
CA MET A 157 -1.38 20.57 9.82
C MET A 157 -2.47 20.03 10.76
N PRO A 158 -2.66 20.49 12.01
CA PRO A 158 -3.69 19.98 12.92
C PRO A 158 -5.13 20.24 12.47
N THR A 159 -5.36 21.33 11.72
CA THR A 159 -6.69 21.62 11.18
C THR A 159 -6.95 20.85 9.89
N ARG A 160 -5.91 20.63 9.09
CA ARG A 160 -6.03 19.95 7.81
C ARG A 160 -6.02 18.43 7.95
N TYR A 161 -5.25 17.86 8.86
CA TYR A 161 -5.08 16.40 9.05
C TYR A 161 -5.13 15.98 10.54
N PRO A 162 -6.19 16.35 11.29
CA PRO A 162 -6.27 16.05 12.72
C PRO A 162 -6.16 14.57 13.06
N HIS A 163 -6.83 13.69 12.30
CA HIS A 163 -6.89 12.26 12.61
C HIS A 163 -5.59 11.54 12.25
N MET A 164 -5.00 11.88 11.11
CA MET A 164 -3.67 11.41 10.73
C MET A 164 -2.64 11.74 11.81
N LEU A 165 -2.61 13.00 12.28
CA LEU A 165 -1.64 13.42 13.30
C LEU A 165 -1.88 12.73 14.63
N ALA A 166 -3.14 12.56 15.04
CA ALA A 166 -3.49 11.84 16.26
C ALA A 166 -3.04 10.37 16.20
N ALA A 167 -3.23 9.68 15.07
CA ALA A 167 -2.78 8.31 14.87
C ALA A 167 -1.24 8.22 14.82
N MET A 168 -0.57 9.19 14.19
CA MET A 168 0.90 9.22 14.11
C MET A 168 1.56 9.44 15.49
N SER A 169 0.87 10.06 16.44
CA SER A 169 1.43 10.37 17.77
C SER A 169 1.20 9.28 18.83
N GLN A 170 0.63 8.13 18.46
CA GLN A 170 0.24 7.07 19.39
C GLN A 170 0.69 5.70 18.89
N ASN A 171 0.86 4.75 19.81
CA ASN A 171 1.03 3.35 19.43
C ASN A 171 -0.34 2.70 19.12
N TRP A 172 -0.31 1.52 18.50
CA TRP A 172 -1.51 0.82 18.04
C TRP A 172 -2.39 0.38 19.22
N ALA A 173 -1.81 -0.07 20.33
CA ALA A 173 -2.56 -0.42 21.54
C ALA A 173 -3.38 0.76 22.08
N GLU A 174 -2.77 1.95 22.15
CA GLU A 174 -3.42 3.20 22.59
C GLU A 174 -4.55 3.62 21.66
N PHE A 175 -4.35 3.51 20.34
CA PHE A 175 -5.37 3.88 19.35
C PHE A 175 -6.55 2.91 19.38
N MET A 176 -6.30 1.61 19.35
CA MET A 176 -7.32 0.56 19.37
C MET A 176 -8.09 0.54 20.70
N GLY A 177 -7.40 0.73 21.83
CA GLY A 177 -7.98 0.70 23.17
C GLY A 177 -8.99 1.81 23.47
N GLN A 178 -9.11 2.82 22.59
CA GLN A 178 -10.16 3.84 22.65
C GLN A 178 -11.54 3.29 22.27
N TYR A 179 -11.59 2.16 21.56
CA TYR A 179 -12.81 1.60 20.96
C TYR A 179 -13.10 0.18 21.43
N ILE A 180 -12.06 -0.65 21.57
CA ILE A 180 -12.18 -2.07 21.92
C ILE A 180 -11.63 -2.32 23.31
N HIS A 181 -12.38 -3.05 24.15
CA HIS A 181 -11.98 -3.35 25.53
C HIS A 181 -11.83 -4.85 25.82
N ASP A 182 -12.45 -5.72 25.02
CA ASP A 182 -12.25 -7.16 25.08
C ASP A 182 -10.81 -7.55 24.64
N PRO A 183 -10.00 -8.17 25.53
CA PRO A 183 -8.60 -8.46 25.23
C PRO A 183 -8.43 -9.55 24.16
N GLU A 184 -9.37 -10.49 24.00
CA GLU A 184 -9.31 -11.47 22.91
C GLU A 184 -9.53 -10.77 21.57
N LEU A 185 -10.50 -9.85 21.49
CA LEU A 185 -10.72 -9.07 20.27
C LEU A 185 -9.53 -8.17 19.92
N GLN A 186 -8.88 -7.56 20.93
CA GLN A 186 -7.66 -6.78 20.70
C GLN A 186 -6.57 -7.64 20.05
N GLY A 187 -6.37 -8.87 20.54
CA GLY A 187 -5.47 -9.85 19.93
C GLY A 187 -5.84 -10.21 18.49
N VAL A 188 -7.11 -10.55 18.27
CA VAL A 188 -7.66 -10.89 16.94
C VAL A 188 -7.44 -9.78 15.94
N PHE A 189 -7.85 -8.55 16.28
CA PHE A 189 -7.78 -7.41 15.37
C PHE A 189 -6.32 -7.07 15.03
N THR A 190 -5.41 -7.32 15.98
CA THR A 190 -3.97 -7.03 15.87
C THR A 190 -3.18 -8.12 15.13
N THR A 191 -3.80 -9.20 14.65
CA THR A 191 -3.10 -10.35 14.00
C THR A 191 -1.99 -9.95 13.01
N LEU A 192 -2.20 -8.89 12.21
CA LEU A 192 -1.21 -8.40 11.24
C LEU A 192 0.02 -7.68 11.85
N TRP A 193 0.16 -7.58 13.17
CA TRP A 193 1.35 -7.01 13.82
C TRP A 193 2.65 -7.69 13.36
N ALA A 194 2.58 -8.99 13.07
CA ALA A 194 3.71 -9.78 12.56
C ALA A 194 4.22 -9.29 11.18
N TYR A 195 3.39 -8.57 10.41
CA TYR A 195 3.82 -7.91 9.15
C TYR A 195 4.69 -6.65 9.40
N TYR A 196 4.88 -6.25 10.66
CA TYR A 196 5.69 -5.09 11.04
C TYR A 196 6.82 -5.46 12.02
N GLY A 197 6.67 -6.59 12.71
CA GLY A 197 7.67 -7.10 13.64
C GLY A 197 7.70 -6.38 14.99
N LEU A 198 6.59 -5.75 15.40
CA LEU A 198 6.47 -5.06 16.69
C LEU A 198 5.10 -5.34 17.34
N PRO A 199 5.05 -5.56 18.66
CA PRO A 199 3.80 -5.70 19.40
C PRO A 199 3.03 -4.36 19.41
N PRO A 200 1.72 -4.37 19.69
CA PRO A 200 0.85 -3.19 19.55
C PRO A 200 1.26 -2.00 20.42
N GLU A 201 1.90 -2.21 21.56
CA GLU A 201 2.39 -1.16 22.46
C GLU A 201 3.61 -0.41 21.89
N GLN A 202 4.29 -0.98 20.90
CA GLN A 202 5.46 -0.41 20.26
C GLN A 202 5.18 0.07 18.84
N LEU A 203 4.26 -0.59 18.13
CA LEU A 203 3.92 -0.30 16.75
C LEU A 203 3.16 1.03 16.62
N ASN A 204 3.57 1.91 15.71
CA ASN A 204 2.83 3.14 15.42
C ASN A 204 1.43 2.85 14.83
N ALA A 205 0.39 3.55 15.31
CA ALA A 205 -0.97 3.29 14.86
C ALA A 205 -1.18 3.58 13.37
N ALA A 206 -0.68 4.70 12.83
CA ALA A 206 -0.84 5.02 11.42
C ALA A 206 -0.19 3.98 10.49
N THR A 207 0.96 3.42 10.91
CA THR A 207 1.64 2.34 10.19
C THR A 207 0.81 1.06 10.14
N PHE A 208 0.11 0.70 11.22
CA PHE A 208 -0.78 -0.47 11.23
C PHE A 208 -2.04 -0.23 10.38
N ILE A 209 -2.68 0.93 10.58
CA ILE A 209 -3.95 1.30 9.95
C ILE A 209 -3.84 1.28 8.43
N PHE A 210 -2.76 1.84 7.89
CA PHE A 210 -2.71 2.15 6.47
C PHE A 210 -2.75 0.88 5.57
N PRO A 211 -1.88 -0.12 5.76
CA PRO A 211 -1.96 -1.35 4.98
C PRO A 211 -3.17 -2.20 5.35
N TRP A 212 -3.61 -2.20 6.62
CA TRP A 212 -4.83 -2.90 7.03
C TRP A 212 -6.03 -2.42 6.21
N VAL A 213 -6.27 -1.10 6.16
CA VAL A 213 -7.35 -0.53 5.33
C VAL A 213 -7.11 -0.83 3.86
N SER A 214 -5.87 -0.79 3.38
CA SER A 214 -5.54 -1.10 1.99
C SER A 214 -5.96 -2.53 1.59
N TYR A 215 -5.63 -3.54 2.41
CA TYR A 215 -6.00 -4.94 2.18
C TYR A 215 -7.52 -5.15 2.18
N HIS A 216 -8.22 -4.54 3.14
CA HIS A 216 -9.66 -4.75 3.31
C HIS A 216 -10.53 -3.87 2.41
N LEU A 217 -10.04 -2.73 1.94
CA LEU A 217 -10.79 -1.83 1.06
C LEU A 217 -10.44 -2.02 -0.42
N PHE A 218 -9.17 -2.28 -0.74
CA PHE A 218 -8.70 -2.42 -2.12
C PHE A 218 -8.25 -3.84 -2.49
N GLY A 219 -8.32 -4.77 -1.54
CA GLY A 219 -8.06 -6.18 -1.76
C GLY A 219 -6.63 -6.63 -1.46
N ALA A 220 -6.49 -7.92 -1.20
CA ALA A 220 -5.23 -8.65 -1.11
C ALA A 220 -5.00 -9.42 -2.42
N TYR A 221 -3.76 -9.42 -2.94
CA TYR A 221 -3.43 -10.03 -4.23
C TYR A 221 -2.18 -10.89 -4.18
N TYR A 222 -2.11 -11.88 -5.06
CA TYR A 222 -0.91 -12.64 -5.33
C TYR A 222 -0.59 -12.61 -6.83
N PRO A 223 0.63 -12.21 -7.24
CA PRO A 223 1.06 -12.28 -8.63
C PRO A 223 1.27 -13.73 -9.07
N GLU A 224 0.68 -14.12 -10.19
CA GLU A 224 0.97 -15.41 -10.83
C GLU A 224 2.48 -15.50 -11.13
N GLY A 225 3.12 -16.61 -10.73
CA GLY A 225 4.57 -16.73 -10.79
C GLY A 225 5.32 -16.07 -9.62
N GLY A 226 4.61 -15.63 -8.57
CA GLY A 226 5.18 -15.07 -7.35
C GLY A 226 5.78 -13.68 -7.52
N SER A 227 6.37 -13.16 -6.44
CA SER A 227 6.93 -11.81 -6.40
C SER A 227 8.11 -11.62 -7.36
N MET A 228 8.81 -12.71 -7.73
CA MET A 228 9.84 -12.66 -8.78
C MET A 228 9.25 -12.27 -10.14
N ALA A 229 8.05 -12.76 -10.49
CA ALA A 229 7.39 -12.41 -11.75
C ALA A 229 7.15 -10.88 -11.83
N MET A 230 6.64 -10.30 -10.75
CA MET A 230 6.49 -8.85 -10.61
C MET A 230 7.83 -8.11 -10.74
N SER A 231 8.87 -8.55 -10.02
CA SER A 231 10.22 -7.95 -10.11
C SER A 231 10.80 -8.02 -11.52
N ARG A 232 10.59 -9.13 -12.23
CA ARG A 232 11.03 -9.32 -13.62
C ARG A 232 10.22 -8.48 -14.61
N ALA A 233 8.94 -8.28 -14.38
CA ALA A 233 8.11 -7.40 -15.20
C ALA A 233 8.61 -5.94 -15.14
N ILE A 234 8.93 -5.45 -13.93
CA ILE A 234 9.50 -4.11 -13.77
C ILE A 234 10.90 -4.03 -14.41
N GLU A 235 11.72 -5.08 -14.25
CA GLU A 235 13.03 -5.17 -14.92
C GLU A 235 12.90 -5.13 -16.46
N ALA A 236 11.90 -5.82 -17.01
CA ALA A 236 11.62 -5.80 -18.44
C ALA A 236 11.24 -4.40 -18.92
N THR A 237 10.47 -3.65 -18.13
CA THR A 237 10.18 -2.23 -18.39
C THR A 237 11.46 -1.39 -18.41
N ILE A 238 12.37 -1.56 -17.44
CA ILE A 238 13.68 -0.86 -17.45
C ILE A 238 14.42 -1.10 -18.77
N LYS A 239 14.54 -2.36 -19.19
CA LYS A 239 15.24 -2.74 -20.43
C LYS A 239 14.54 -2.25 -21.68
N LYS A 240 13.20 -2.31 -21.73
CA LYS A 240 12.37 -1.80 -22.82
C LYS A 240 12.67 -0.32 -23.10
N TYR A 241 12.92 0.46 -22.05
CA TYR A 241 13.24 1.88 -22.14
C TYR A 241 14.76 2.19 -22.10
N GLY A 242 15.61 1.19 -22.39
CA GLY A 242 17.05 1.39 -22.60
C GLY A 242 17.90 1.44 -21.33
N GLY A 243 17.33 1.14 -20.16
CA GLY A 243 18.10 0.98 -18.92
C GLY A 243 18.81 -0.38 -18.85
N GLU A 244 19.88 -0.44 -18.07
CA GLU A 244 20.68 -1.65 -17.85
C GLU A 244 20.54 -2.18 -16.43
N VAL A 245 20.50 -3.51 -16.27
CA VAL A 245 20.55 -4.18 -14.96
C VAL A 245 21.71 -5.17 -14.96
N ARG A 246 22.66 -5.01 -14.04
CA ARG A 246 23.87 -5.84 -13.93
C ARG A 246 23.92 -6.55 -12.59
N TYR A 247 23.85 -7.87 -12.64
CA TYR A 247 23.90 -8.76 -11.49
C TYR A 247 25.32 -9.08 -11.04
N LYS A 248 25.43 -9.58 -9.80
CA LYS A 248 26.70 -9.94 -9.17
C LYS A 248 27.70 -8.77 -9.20
N GLN A 249 27.22 -7.57 -8.96
CA GLN A 249 27.99 -6.33 -8.88
C GLN A 249 27.79 -5.75 -7.48
N THR A 250 28.56 -6.22 -6.50
CA THR A 250 28.44 -5.72 -5.13
C THR A 250 29.06 -4.35 -5.08
N VAL A 251 28.28 -3.30 -4.83
CA VAL A 251 28.83 -1.96 -4.62
C VAL A 251 29.62 -1.93 -3.32
N THR A 252 30.83 -1.38 -3.38
CA THR A 252 31.75 -1.31 -2.24
C THR A 252 32.13 0.12 -1.88
N LYS A 253 32.00 1.08 -2.80
CA LYS A 253 32.35 2.48 -2.58
C LYS A 253 31.57 3.41 -3.51
N ILE A 254 31.24 4.60 -3.01
CA ILE A 254 30.81 5.77 -3.77
C ILE A 254 31.96 6.79 -3.69
N GLU A 255 32.50 7.20 -4.82
CA GLU A 255 33.52 8.26 -4.87
C GLU A 255 32.87 9.61 -4.58
N ILE A 256 33.45 10.37 -3.65
CA ILE A 256 33.00 11.70 -3.26
C ILE A 256 34.07 12.72 -3.65
N GLU A 257 33.70 13.69 -4.48
CA GLU A 257 34.54 14.82 -4.90
C GLU A 257 33.77 16.13 -4.68
N ASP A 258 34.38 17.12 -4.03
CA ASP A 258 33.76 18.41 -3.72
C ASP A 258 32.35 18.30 -3.08
N GLY A 259 32.18 17.31 -2.19
CA GLY A 259 30.92 17.05 -1.49
C GLY A 259 29.82 16.42 -2.35
N ARG A 260 30.16 15.91 -3.54
CA ARG A 260 29.22 15.28 -4.50
C ARG A 260 29.65 13.85 -4.80
N ALA A 261 28.68 12.98 -5.04
CA ALA A 261 28.96 11.61 -5.48
C ALA A 261 29.25 11.58 -6.99
N THR A 262 30.37 11.01 -7.43
CA THR A 262 30.81 11.07 -8.84
C THR A 262 30.87 9.70 -9.52
N ALA A 263 31.14 8.64 -8.77
CA ALA A 263 31.18 7.29 -9.31
C ALA A 263 30.85 6.22 -8.26
N VAL A 264 30.50 5.03 -8.75
CA VAL A 264 30.26 3.82 -7.95
C VAL A 264 31.27 2.75 -8.34
N LEU A 265 31.87 2.11 -7.33
CA LEU A 265 32.82 1.00 -7.49
C LEU A 265 32.20 -0.30 -7.00
N THR A 266 32.57 -1.40 -7.65
CA THR A 266 32.11 -2.75 -7.29
C THR A 266 33.26 -3.66 -6.87
N ASP A 267 32.92 -4.75 -6.19
CA ASP A 267 33.83 -5.86 -5.84
C ASP A 267 34.51 -6.53 -7.05
N LYS A 268 33.99 -6.31 -8.26
CA LYS A 268 34.55 -6.83 -9.52
C LYS A 268 35.35 -5.82 -10.32
N GLY A 269 35.65 -4.66 -9.75
CA GLY A 269 36.50 -3.65 -10.38
C GLY A 269 35.82 -2.83 -11.48
N LEU A 270 34.48 -2.92 -11.62
CA LEU A 270 33.71 -1.92 -12.38
C LEU A 270 33.76 -0.59 -11.63
N ARG A 271 34.03 0.49 -12.37
CA ARG A 271 33.86 1.88 -11.96
C ARG A 271 32.91 2.56 -12.93
N ALA A 272 31.75 2.99 -12.45
CA ALA A 272 30.71 3.64 -13.25
C ALA A 272 30.45 5.06 -12.74
N GLU A 273 30.49 6.05 -13.62
CA GLU A 273 30.23 7.46 -13.33
C GLU A 273 28.77 7.82 -13.57
N ALA A 274 28.20 8.68 -12.72
CA ALA A 274 26.86 9.24 -12.94
C ALA A 274 26.68 10.63 -12.33
N ASP A 275 25.76 11.39 -12.92
CA ASP A 275 25.41 12.73 -12.41
C ASP A 275 24.61 12.64 -11.10
N LEU A 276 23.79 11.59 -10.97
CA LEU A 276 22.93 11.31 -9.82
C LEU A 276 23.03 9.82 -9.43
N ILE A 277 22.97 9.53 -8.13
CA ILE A 277 22.98 8.17 -7.59
C ILE A 277 21.77 7.98 -6.69
N ILE A 278 21.08 6.85 -6.84
CA ILE A 278 20.02 6.40 -5.94
C ILE A 278 20.50 5.11 -5.28
N SER A 279 20.54 5.07 -3.95
CA SER A 279 20.80 3.84 -3.22
C SER A 279 19.50 3.25 -2.68
N ASN A 280 19.17 2.06 -3.16
CA ASN A 280 18.17 1.18 -2.56
C ASN A 280 18.83 0.11 -1.65
N ALA A 281 20.16 0.16 -1.47
CA ALA A 281 20.81 -0.56 -0.39
C ALA A 281 20.46 0.07 0.96
N ASN A 282 20.68 -0.66 2.05
CA ASN A 282 20.41 -0.14 3.38
C ASN A 282 21.18 1.18 3.63
N PRO A 283 20.56 2.21 4.23
CA PRO A 283 21.22 3.48 4.51
C PRO A 283 22.46 3.39 5.40
N PRO A 284 22.54 2.51 6.43
CA PRO A 284 23.77 2.36 7.20
C PRO A 284 24.99 2.05 6.34
N ASP A 285 24.95 1.02 5.50
CA ASP A 285 26.04 0.69 4.57
C ASP A 285 26.24 1.80 3.54
N THR A 286 25.16 2.34 2.98
CA THR A 286 25.27 3.41 1.97
C THR A 286 26.04 4.60 2.51
N MET A 287 25.65 5.09 3.69
CA MET A 287 26.16 6.35 4.22
C MET A 287 27.46 6.16 5.01
N LEU A 288 27.57 5.13 5.83
CA LEU A 288 28.75 4.93 6.69
C LEU A 288 29.89 4.20 5.99
N LYS A 289 29.58 3.28 5.06
CA LYS A 289 30.58 2.42 4.39
C LYS A 289 30.86 2.83 2.95
N PHE A 290 29.83 3.02 2.11
CA PHE A 290 30.04 3.32 0.68
C PHE A 290 30.45 4.78 0.49
N VAL A 291 29.73 5.72 1.11
CA VAL A 291 30.09 7.15 1.13
C VAL A 291 31.28 7.40 2.05
N GLY A 292 31.29 6.78 3.24
CA GLY A 292 32.31 7.00 4.27
C GLY A 292 31.87 8.06 5.28
N ARG A 293 31.97 7.75 6.57
CA ARG A 293 31.51 8.62 7.68
C ARG A 293 32.16 10.02 7.63
N GLU A 294 33.40 10.11 7.17
CA GLU A 294 34.18 11.35 7.06
C GLU A 294 33.58 12.38 6.09
N HIS A 295 32.72 11.94 5.17
CA HIS A 295 32.03 12.81 4.21
C HIS A 295 30.67 13.33 4.72
N LEU A 296 30.27 12.96 5.94
CA LEU A 296 28.95 13.26 6.49
C LEU A 296 29.02 14.31 7.60
N PRO A 297 28.03 15.21 7.69
CA PRO A 297 27.83 16.02 8.89
C PRO A 297 27.59 15.14 10.12
N GLU A 298 28.21 15.48 11.25
CA GLU A 298 28.17 14.69 12.48
C GLU A 298 26.74 14.31 12.91
N ARG A 299 25.82 15.28 12.89
CA ARG A 299 24.41 15.05 13.24
C ARG A 299 23.73 14.02 12.33
N TYR A 300 24.07 14.00 11.05
CA TYR A 300 23.49 13.04 10.11
C TYR A 300 24.10 11.65 10.29
N ALA A 301 25.42 11.56 10.48
CA ALA A 301 26.10 10.31 10.77
C ALA A 301 25.52 9.64 12.03
N ALA A 302 25.36 10.40 13.13
CA ALA A 302 24.75 9.90 14.36
C ALA A 302 23.31 9.40 14.16
N LYS A 303 22.51 10.06 13.30
CA LYS A 303 21.16 9.60 12.96
C LYS A 303 21.18 8.26 12.20
N VAL A 304 22.15 8.06 11.31
CA VAL A 304 22.31 6.78 10.59
C VAL A 304 22.81 5.68 11.53
N GLU A 305 23.70 6.02 12.47
CA GLU A 305 24.18 5.10 13.51
C GLU A 305 23.04 4.66 14.43
N ASP A 306 22.14 5.55 14.84
CA ASP A 306 20.93 5.20 15.61
C ASP A 306 20.02 4.24 14.82
N ALA A 307 19.79 4.52 13.53
CA ALA A 307 18.98 3.64 12.68
C ALA A 307 19.60 2.24 12.52
N LEU A 308 20.93 2.12 12.57
CA LEU A 308 21.64 0.84 12.53
C LEU A 308 21.45 0.01 13.82
N GLN A 309 21.19 0.65 14.96
CA GLN A 309 20.93 -0.03 16.24
C GLN A 309 19.47 -0.49 16.37
N LYS A 310 18.57 -0.08 15.47
CA LYS A 310 17.13 -0.38 15.51
C LYS A 310 16.64 -1.05 14.22
N PRO A 311 17.27 -2.15 13.74
CA PRO A 311 16.71 -2.91 12.65
C PRO A 311 15.40 -3.56 13.10
N ALA A 312 14.39 -3.54 12.23
CA ALA A 312 13.19 -4.34 12.47
C ALA A 312 13.56 -5.83 12.47
N LEU A 313 12.75 -6.66 13.15
CA LEU A 313 12.94 -8.10 13.23
C LEU A 313 13.15 -8.76 11.85
N SER A 314 13.80 -9.92 11.91
CA SER A 314 13.91 -10.86 10.80
C SER A 314 12.93 -12.02 11.00
N ASN A 315 13.03 -13.07 10.19
CA ASN A 315 12.21 -14.26 10.27
C ASN A 315 13.04 -15.57 10.29
N LEU A 316 12.36 -16.62 10.72
CA LEU A 316 12.65 -18.03 10.49
C LEU A 316 11.61 -18.54 9.50
N VAL A 317 12.06 -19.12 8.39
CA VAL A 317 11.17 -19.64 7.34
C VAL A 317 11.53 -21.09 7.03
N VAL A 318 10.53 -21.97 6.98
CA VAL A 318 10.66 -23.35 6.53
C VAL A 318 9.89 -23.51 5.22
N TYR A 319 10.63 -23.81 4.15
CA TYR A 319 10.09 -24.06 2.82
C TYR A 319 9.95 -25.56 2.59
N LEU A 320 8.73 -26.02 2.31
CA LEU A 320 8.39 -27.43 2.15
C LEU A 320 7.85 -27.70 0.75
N GLY A 321 8.53 -28.54 -0.02
CA GLY A 321 7.97 -29.15 -1.22
C GLY A 321 7.41 -30.52 -0.84
N LEU A 322 6.11 -30.73 -1.06
CA LEU A 322 5.38 -31.92 -0.63
C LEU A 322 5.05 -32.83 -1.82
N GLU A 323 5.18 -34.14 -1.63
CA GLU A 323 4.63 -35.19 -2.52
C GLU A 323 3.16 -35.48 -2.18
N ARG A 324 2.39 -34.41 -1.96
CA ARG A 324 0.99 -34.42 -1.57
C ARG A 324 0.31 -33.17 -2.09
N ASP A 325 -0.88 -33.30 -2.66
CA ASP A 325 -1.69 -32.20 -3.18
C ASP A 325 -2.71 -31.79 -2.12
N LEU A 326 -2.39 -30.73 -1.38
CA LEU A 326 -3.26 -30.26 -0.29
C LEU A 326 -4.57 -29.65 -0.82
N LEU A 327 -4.57 -29.06 -2.03
CA LEU A 327 -5.79 -28.52 -2.63
C LEU A 327 -6.77 -29.64 -2.96
N ALA A 328 -6.30 -30.72 -3.57
CA ALA A 328 -7.13 -31.89 -3.91
C ALA A 328 -7.72 -32.57 -2.67
N GLU A 329 -7.05 -32.43 -1.52
CA GLU A 329 -7.51 -32.94 -0.23
C GLU A 329 -8.44 -32.00 0.53
N GLY A 330 -8.72 -30.82 -0.04
CA GLY A 330 -9.65 -29.85 0.52
C GLY A 330 -9.05 -28.95 1.60
N TRP A 331 -7.73 -28.77 1.63
CA TRP A 331 -7.10 -27.72 2.44
C TRP A 331 -7.59 -26.34 1.95
N PRO A 332 -8.32 -25.57 2.78
CA PRO A 332 -9.04 -24.39 2.29
C PRO A 332 -8.24 -23.09 2.44
N TYR A 333 -7.06 -23.13 3.07
CA TYR A 333 -6.34 -21.93 3.48
C TYR A 333 -5.18 -21.65 2.55
N HIS A 334 -5.22 -20.52 1.85
CA HIS A 334 -4.00 -19.98 1.24
C HIS A 334 -3.04 -19.48 2.33
N GLU A 335 -3.57 -18.89 3.41
CA GLU A 335 -2.82 -18.35 4.53
C GLU A 335 -3.54 -18.63 5.85
N LEU A 336 -2.88 -19.35 6.75
CA LEU A 336 -3.38 -19.70 8.08
C LEU A 336 -2.37 -19.26 9.15
N PHE A 337 -2.75 -18.31 9.99
CA PHE A 337 -2.04 -17.97 11.22
C PHE A 337 -2.42 -18.97 12.33
N LEU A 338 -1.41 -19.55 12.98
CA LEU A 338 -1.59 -20.34 14.21
C LEU A 338 -1.06 -19.55 15.39
N ALA A 339 -1.98 -19.07 16.23
CA ALA A 339 -1.70 -18.34 17.45
C ALA A 339 -1.89 -19.25 18.68
N GLU A 340 -0.94 -19.22 19.61
CA GLU A 340 -1.02 -19.95 20.89
C GLU A 340 -1.70 -19.12 22.00
N THR A 341 -1.79 -17.81 21.79
CA THR A 341 -2.29 -16.82 22.75
C THR A 341 -3.00 -15.69 22.01
N TYR A 342 -3.90 -14.99 22.70
CA TYR A 342 -4.48 -13.75 22.21
C TYR A 342 -3.62 -12.53 22.53
N ASP A 343 -2.55 -12.68 23.33
CA ASP A 343 -1.66 -11.59 23.71
C ASP A 343 -0.47 -11.46 22.73
N PRO A 344 -0.43 -10.43 21.87
CA PRO A 344 0.66 -10.25 20.91
C PRO A 344 2.01 -9.97 21.58
N ALA A 345 2.04 -9.42 22.80
CA ALA A 345 3.27 -9.14 23.52
C ALA A 345 3.90 -10.43 24.06
N GLU A 346 3.08 -11.37 24.56
CA GLU A 346 3.55 -12.72 24.90
C GLU A 346 4.10 -13.42 23.66
N ASP A 347 3.43 -13.28 22.53
CA ASP A 347 3.84 -13.92 21.29
C ASP A 347 5.14 -13.34 20.72
N TYR A 348 5.29 -12.02 20.76
CA TYR A 348 6.52 -11.32 20.48
C TYR A 348 7.67 -11.83 21.36
N ASP A 349 7.46 -11.94 22.67
CA ASP A 349 8.47 -12.48 23.61
C ASP A 349 8.84 -13.93 23.26
N ASN A 350 7.89 -14.76 22.82
CA ASN A 350 8.18 -16.11 22.34
C ASN A 350 9.10 -16.08 21.10
N MET A 351 8.83 -15.21 20.14
CA MET A 351 9.61 -15.10 18.90
C MET A 351 11.03 -14.60 19.15
N VAL A 352 11.19 -13.51 19.91
CA VAL A 352 12.53 -12.91 20.11
C VAL A 352 13.46 -13.78 20.96
N ASN A 353 12.88 -14.60 21.86
CA ASN A 353 13.63 -15.57 22.65
C ASN A 353 13.75 -16.95 21.98
N GLY A 354 13.33 -17.09 20.71
CA GLY A 354 13.43 -18.33 19.93
C GLY A 354 12.65 -19.51 20.51
N ARG A 355 11.52 -19.24 21.18
CA ARG A 355 10.61 -20.27 21.73
C ARG A 355 9.64 -20.76 20.65
N PHE A 356 10.18 -21.21 19.52
CA PHE A 356 9.43 -21.56 18.31
C PHE A 356 8.37 -22.66 18.49
N HIS A 357 8.51 -23.51 19.50
CA HIS A 357 7.52 -24.52 19.88
C HIS A 357 6.20 -23.94 20.44
N LYS A 358 6.14 -22.62 20.68
CA LYS A 358 4.94 -21.93 21.16
C LYS A 358 4.79 -20.48 20.66
N ALA A 359 5.61 -20.06 19.68
CA ALA A 359 5.49 -18.75 19.05
C ALA A 359 4.40 -18.77 17.97
N GLY A 360 3.79 -17.65 17.62
CA GLY A 360 2.89 -17.54 16.48
C GLY A 360 3.61 -17.94 15.20
N LEU A 361 2.89 -18.57 14.29
CA LEU A 361 3.40 -18.86 12.95
C LEU A 361 2.32 -18.62 11.91
N VAL A 362 2.74 -18.49 10.67
CA VAL A 362 1.87 -18.46 9.50
C VAL A 362 2.24 -19.57 8.54
N ILE A 363 1.22 -20.26 8.03
CA ILE A 363 1.32 -21.31 7.01
C ILE A 363 0.78 -20.70 5.72
N SER A 364 1.62 -20.63 4.70
CA SER A 364 1.23 -20.17 3.37
C SER A 364 1.27 -21.32 2.36
N HIS A 365 0.19 -21.47 1.60
CA HIS A 365 -0.01 -22.47 0.56
C HIS A 365 -0.40 -21.76 -0.74
N TYR A 366 0.56 -21.67 -1.66
CA TYR A 366 0.44 -20.79 -2.83
C TYR A 366 -0.24 -21.46 -4.02
N ASP A 367 -0.41 -22.77 -4.04
CA ASP A 367 -0.88 -23.53 -5.20
C ASP A 367 -2.20 -23.01 -5.78
N GLN A 368 -3.09 -22.45 -4.93
CA GLN A 368 -4.37 -21.90 -5.40
C GLN A 368 -4.19 -20.64 -6.26
N ALA A 369 -3.29 -19.75 -5.83
CA ALA A 369 -3.01 -18.50 -6.52
C ALA A 369 -1.89 -18.62 -7.56
N ASP A 370 -1.09 -19.69 -7.48
CA ASP A 370 0.01 -20.00 -8.38
C ASP A 370 0.14 -21.52 -8.57
N PRO A 371 -0.74 -22.14 -9.39
CA PRO A 371 -0.73 -23.59 -9.63
C PRO A 371 0.59 -24.13 -10.21
N GLY A 372 1.45 -23.25 -10.73
CA GLY A 372 2.75 -23.60 -11.29
C GLY A 372 3.89 -23.65 -10.27
N CYS A 373 3.62 -23.49 -8.97
CA CYS A 373 4.67 -23.50 -7.95
C CYS A 373 5.10 -24.92 -7.51
N ALA A 374 4.25 -25.93 -7.71
CA ALA A 374 4.52 -27.34 -7.40
C ALA A 374 4.35 -28.23 -8.64
N PRO A 375 4.96 -29.44 -8.68
CA PRO A 375 4.61 -30.45 -9.67
C PRO A 375 3.18 -30.99 -9.45
N GLU A 376 2.56 -31.53 -10.50
CA GLU A 376 1.27 -32.21 -10.41
C GLU A 376 1.26 -33.28 -9.29
N GLY A 377 0.22 -33.26 -8.44
CA GLY A 377 0.10 -34.15 -7.29
C GLY A 377 0.94 -33.75 -6.07
N GLY A 378 1.60 -32.58 -6.09
CA GLY A 378 2.39 -32.03 -4.99
C GLY A 378 1.96 -30.61 -4.61
N SER A 379 2.52 -30.11 -3.51
CA SER A 379 2.23 -28.78 -2.98
C SER A 379 3.47 -28.05 -2.49
N VAL A 380 3.41 -26.72 -2.46
CA VAL A 380 4.39 -25.87 -1.77
C VAL A 380 3.76 -25.27 -0.51
N VAL A 381 4.37 -25.56 0.64
CA VAL A 381 4.00 -24.96 1.93
C VAL A 381 5.18 -24.16 2.46
N THR A 382 4.91 -22.94 2.92
CA THR A 382 5.89 -22.11 3.63
C THR A 382 5.40 -21.88 5.05
N ILE A 383 6.28 -22.10 6.04
CA ILE A 383 5.99 -21.86 7.45
C ILE A 383 6.89 -20.74 7.93
N THR A 384 6.30 -19.63 8.38
CA THR A 384 7.05 -18.44 8.80
C THR A 384 6.74 -18.10 10.25
N ALA A 385 7.80 -17.82 11.02
CA ALA A 385 7.73 -17.16 12.33
C ALA A 385 8.72 -15.99 12.32
N LEU A 386 8.47 -14.93 13.09
CA LEU A 386 9.52 -13.92 13.28
C LEU A 386 10.63 -14.48 14.16
N ALA A 387 11.82 -13.96 13.97
CA ALA A 387 12.97 -14.36 14.75
C ALA A 387 13.94 -13.20 14.93
N ASP A 388 14.45 -13.09 16.14
CA ASP A 388 15.47 -12.10 16.46
C ASP A 388 16.82 -12.48 15.86
N TRP A 389 17.56 -11.47 15.43
CA TRP A 389 18.93 -11.60 14.95
C TRP A 389 19.81 -12.18 16.06
N ASP A 390 19.74 -11.63 17.28
CA ASP A 390 20.59 -11.95 18.43
C ASP A 390 20.22 -13.25 19.16
N TYR A 391 19.18 -13.98 18.72
CA TYR A 391 18.80 -15.26 19.32
C TYR A 391 20.02 -16.19 19.48
N ALA A 392 20.29 -16.65 20.71
CA ALA A 392 21.46 -17.48 21.04
C ALA A 392 22.81 -16.87 20.58
N ASP A 393 23.04 -15.60 20.93
CA ASP A 393 24.23 -14.79 20.64
C ASP A 393 24.55 -14.65 19.15
N GLN A 394 23.56 -14.56 18.26
CA GLN A 394 23.68 -14.78 16.80
C GLN A 394 23.70 -16.25 16.40
N TRP A 395 22.64 -16.95 16.72
CA TRP A 395 22.34 -18.29 16.21
C TRP A 395 23.52 -19.25 16.38
N GLY A 396 24.20 -19.18 17.53
CA GLY A 396 25.34 -20.05 17.85
C GLY A 396 26.67 -19.64 17.23
N THR A 397 26.79 -18.47 16.61
CA THR A 397 28.08 -17.94 16.13
C THR A 397 28.82 -17.10 17.16
N GLY A 398 28.22 -16.82 18.33
CA GLY A 398 28.80 -16.00 19.39
C GLY A 398 29.05 -14.55 18.98
N GLY A 399 28.26 -14.04 18.02
CA GLY A 399 28.36 -12.67 17.53
C GLY A 399 29.62 -12.37 16.73
N ASP A 400 30.42 -13.39 16.34
CA ASP A 400 31.66 -13.19 15.58
C ASP A 400 31.38 -12.51 14.23
N PRO A 401 31.86 -11.27 13.99
CA PRO A 401 31.66 -10.59 12.71
C PRO A 401 32.28 -11.36 11.53
N ALA A 402 33.35 -12.13 11.77
CA ALA A 402 33.97 -12.95 10.73
C ALA A 402 33.05 -14.12 10.30
N ALA A 403 32.07 -14.51 11.13
CA ALA A 403 31.10 -15.52 10.77
C ALA A 403 30.17 -15.09 9.60
N LEU A 404 30.10 -13.79 9.30
CA LEU A 404 29.34 -13.27 8.17
C LEU A 404 30.11 -13.28 6.84
N ASP A 405 31.44 -13.41 6.87
CA ASP A 405 32.27 -13.47 5.66
C ASP A 405 32.33 -14.92 5.12
N PRO A 406 31.83 -15.19 3.89
CA PRO A 406 31.93 -16.50 3.26
C PRO A 406 33.35 -17.06 3.12
N LYS A 407 34.38 -16.20 3.16
CA LYS A 407 35.79 -16.57 3.10
C LYS A 407 36.37 -16.94 4.47
N SER A 408 35.68 -16.64 5.57
CA SER A 408 36.14 -16.96 6.91
C SER A 408 36.11 -18.47 7.20
N GLU A 409 37.01 -18.91 8.07
CA GLU A 409 36.95 -20.26 8.67
C GLU A 409 35.77 -20.41 9.61
N THR A 410 35.37 -19.33 10.30
CA THR A 410 34.23 -19.28 11.23
C THR A 410 32.90 -18.98 10.55
N TYR A 411 32.86 -18.98 9.21
CA TYR A 411 31.65 -18.68 8.43
C TYR A 411 30.43 -19.47 8.93
N TYR A 412 29.32 -18.79 9.22
CA TYR A 412 28.20 -19.34 9.97
C TYR A 412 27.64 -20.65 9.39
N ARG A 413 27.64 -20.80 8.06
CA ARG A 413 27.15 -22.03 7.40
C ARG A 413 27.98 -23.26 7.72
N LYS A 414 29.22 -23.11 8.18
CA LYS A 414 30.11 -24.19 8.61
C LYS A 414 30.07 -24.39 10.13
N ASN A 415 29.46 -23.47 10.87
CA ASN A 415 29.37 -23.54 12.33
C ASN A 415 28.38 -24.66 12.73
N PRO A 416 28.81 -25.69 13.50
CA PRO A 416 27.95 -26.79 13.91
C PRO A 416 26.78 -26.36 14.80
N GLN A 417 27.01 -25.41 15.72
CA GLN A 417 25.98 -24.90 16.63
C GLN A 417 24.89 -24.14 15.86
N TYR A 418 25.27 -23.37 14.84
CA TYR A 418 24.31 -22.75 13.92
C TYR A 418 23.43 -23.78 13.23
N GLN A 419 24.03 -24.86 12.71
CA GLN A 419 23.26 -25.90 12.01
C GLN A 419 22.30 -26.64 12.95
N GLU A 420 22.72 -26.92 14.18
CA GLU A 420 21.88 -27.53 15.20
C GLU A 420 20.70 -26.64 15.58
N LEU A 421 20.94 -25.37 15.92
CA LEU A 421 19.88 -24.41 16.27
C LEU A 421 18.91 -24.19 15.12
N LYS A 422 19.44 -24.03 13.90
CA LYS A 422 18.63 -23.89 12.67
C LYS A 422 17.72 -25.10 12.47
N GLN A 423 18.26 -26.32 12.60
CA GLN A 423 17.49 -27.54 12.42
C GLN A 423 16.43 -27.70 13.50
N ALA A 424 16.79 -27.51 14.77
CA ALA A 424 15.86 -27.60 15.90
C ALA A 424 14.71 -26.60 15.80
N ALA A 425 15.00 -25.37 15.37
CA ALA A 425 13.99 -24.34 15.16
C ALA A 425 13.04 -24.70 14.01
N GLY A 426 13.57 -25.21 12.88
CA GLY A 426 12.75 -25.66 11.76
C GLY A 426 11.88 -26.88 12.09
N ASP A 427 12.44 -27.85 12.82
CA ASP A 427 11.69 -29.04 13.26
C ASP A 427 10.55 -28.66 14.21
N ALA A 428 10.76 -27.70 15.11
CA ALA A 428 9.70 -27.20 16.00
C ALA A 428 8.53 -26.57 15.22
N LEU A 429 8.80 -25.87 14.13
CA LEU A 429 7.73 -25.32 13.28
C LEU A 429 7.01 -26.44 12.50
N ILE A 430 7.74 -27.41 11.95
CA ILE A 430 7.14 -28.56 11.25
C ILE A 430 6.24 -29.36 12.20
N ASP A 431 6.69 -29.65 13.42
CA ASP A 431 5.92 -30.39 14.43
C ASP A 431 4.59 -29.69 14.74
N ARG A 432 4.60 -28.36 14.82
CA ARG A 432 3.37 -27.59 15.06
C ARG A 432 2.43 -27.62 13.88
N VAL A 433 2.95 -27.46 12.66
CA VAL A 433 2.10 -27.50 11.46
C VAL A 433 1.56 -28.91 11.20
N GLU A 434 2.28 -29.96 11.57
CA GLU A 434 1.78 -31.35 11.47
C GLU A 434 0.51 -31.59 12.32
N THR A 435 0.28 -30.79 13.37
CA THR A 435 -0.98 -30.86 14.15
C THR A 435 -2.21 -30.41 13.36
N VAL A 436 -2.02 -29.58 12.33
CA VAL A 436 -3.10 -29.07 11.47
C VAL A 436 -3.07 -29.67 10.06
N ILE A 437 -1.92 -30.18 9.61
CA ILE A 437 -1.74 -30.97 8.39
C ILE A 437 -1.19 -32.36 8.80
N PRO A 438 -2.05 -33.32 9.19
CA PRO A 438 -1.59 -34.63 9.67
C PRO A 438 -0.77 -35.38 8.61
N GLY A 439 0.36 -35.97 9.02
CA GLY A 439 1.27 -36.67 8.12
C GLY A 439 2.12 -35.75 7.25
N LEU A 440 2.22 -34.45 7.60
CA LEU A 440 3.05 -33.48 6.89
C LEU A 440 4.47 -33.98 6.72
N ARG A 441 5.10 -34.47 7.79
CA ARG A 441 6.53 -34.82 7.80
C ARG A 441 6.85 -35.95 6.83
N GLU A 442 5.95 -36.93 6.72
CA GLU A 442 6.08 -38.06 5.78
C GLU A 442 5.97 -37.62 4.31
N ALA A 443 5.24 -36.54 4.03
CA ALA A 443 5.03 -36.01 2.69
C ALA A 443 6.17 -35.09 2.20
N ILE A 444 7.10 -34.69 3.07
CA ILE A 444 8.17 -33.73 2.70
C ILE A 444 9.15 -34.36 1.71
N LYS A 445 9.21 -33.79 0.51
CA LYS A 445 10.23 -34.10 -0.50
C LYS A 445 11.44 -33.18 -0.42
N TYR A 446 11.19 -31.89 -0.19
CA TYR A 446 12.23 -30.89 -0.02
C TYR A 446 11.95 -30.07 1.23
N VAL A 447 13.00 -29.83 2.01
CA VAL A 447 12.98 -28.88 3.12
C VAL A 447 14.17 -27.94 2.97
N GLU A 448 13.91 -26.64 3.09
CA GLU A 448 14.93 -25.62 3.26
C GLU A 448 14.53 -24.72 4.42
N ILE A 449 15.46 -24.44 5.32
CA ILE A 449 15.23 -23.56 6.46
C ILE A 449 16.05 -22.28 6.23
N ALA A 450 15.44 -21.11 6.41
CA ALA A 450 16.10 -19.81 6.37
C ALA A 450 16.00 -19.14 7.74
N THR A 451 17.09 -18.50 8.16
CA THR A 451 17.21 -17.80 9.45
C THR A 451 17.61 -16.33 9.20
N PRO A 452 17.68 -15.47 10.22
CA PRO A 452 18.20 -14.10 10.06
C PRO A 452 19.58 -14.01 9.38
N LEU A 453 20.51 -14.93 9.69
CA LEU A 453 21.80 -15.04 8.98
C LEU A 453 21.66 -15.43 7.49
N THR A 454 20.60 -16.14 7.13
CA THR A 454 20.26 -16.44 5.72
C THR A 454 19.77 -15.18 5.01
N ASN A 455 18.90 -14.40 5.66
CA ASN A 455 18.39 -13.13 5.15
C ASN A 455 19.51 -12.11 4.96
N TYR A 456 20.37 -11.92 5.97
CA TYR A 456 21.54 -11.05 5.88
C TYR A 456 22.43 -11.41 4.68
N ARG A 457 22.73 -12.70 4.48
CA ARG A 457 23.58 -13.15 3.37
C ARG A 457 23.05 -12.71 2.00
N TYR A 458 21.74 -12.72 1.80
CA TYR A 458 21.14 -12.43 0.49
C TYR A 458 20.78 -10.95 0.31
N SER A 459 20.41 -10.26 1.38
CA SER A 459 19.91 -8.90 1.30
C SER A 459 20.93 -7.84 1.75
N LEU A 460 21.95 -8.28 2.50
CA LEU A 460 22.92 -7.42 3.21
C LEU A 460 22.26 -6.40 4.15
N ASN A 461 20.98 -6.58 4.51
CA ASN A 461 20.33 -5.73 5.49
C ASN A 461 20.88 -6.03 6.89
N PRO A 462 21.29 -5.01 7.67
CA PRO A 462 21.62 -5.18 9.08
C PRO A 462 20.55 -5.97 9.83
N GLY A 463 20.97 -6.89 10.69
CA GLY A 463 20.07 -7.77 11.43
C GLY A 463 19.35 -8.83 10.59
N GLY A 464 19.63 -8.94 9.29
CA GLY A 464 18.79 -9.70 8.38
C GLY A 464 17.38 -9.11 8.25
N SER A 465 17.20 -7.83 8.58
CA SER A 465 15.89 -7.20 8.69
C SER A 465 15.07 -7.35 7.40
N ILE A 466 13.78 -7.66 7.57
CA ILE A 466 12.82 -7.78 6.46
C ILE A 466 11.95 -6.52 6.28
N TYR A 467 11.98 -5.58 7.24
CA TYR A 467 11.20 -4.33 7.19
C TYR A 467 12.04 -3.04 7.29
N GLY A 468 13.37 -3.16 7.30
CA GLY A 468 14.27 -2.02 7.42
C GLY A 468 14.48 -1.61 8.87
N SER A 469 14.22 -0.35 9.22
CA SER A 469 14.19 0.06 10.64
C SER A 469 12.83 -0.16 11.25
N GLU A 470 12.80 -0.39 12.57
CA GLU A 470 11.60 -0.49 13.39
C GLU A 470 10.58 0.62 13.10
N GLN A 471 9.29 0.33 13.28
CA GLN A 471 8.19 1.22 12.93
C GLN A 471 7.46 1.74 14.17
N THR A 472 8.24 2.24 15.12
CA THR A 472 7.80 2.84 16.39
C THR A 472 7.32 4.27 16.21
N VAL A 473 6.63 4.83 17.21
CA VAL A 473 6.17 6.24 17.22
C VAL A 473 7.35 7.21 17.06
N ASP A 474 8.48 6.93 17.70
CA ASP A 474 9.68 7.78 17.66
C ASP A 474 10.51 7.59 16.40
N ASN A 475 10.31 6.53 15.61
CA ASN A 475 11.01 6.26 14.35
C ASN A 475 10.12 6.44 13.09
N MET A 476 9.24 7.44 13.15
CA MET A 476 8.32 7.82 12.07
C MET A 476 8.52 9.27 11.63
N TYR A 477 8.00 9.60 10.45
CA TYR A 477 7.95 10.96 9.89
C TYR A 477 9.32 11.69 9.93
N LEU A 478 9.45 12.79 10.68
CA LEU A 478 10.69 13.61 10.74
C LEU A 478 11.89 12.85 11.36
N ASN A 479 11.62 11.83 12.17
CA ASN A 479 12.65 11.09 12.87
C ASN A 479 13.22 9.94 12.03
N ARG A 480 12.48 9.45 11.02
CA ARG A 480 12.97 8.43 10.10
C ARG A 480 14.02 9.00 9.13
N LEU A 481 14.88 8.15 8.58
CA LEU A 481 15.77 8.55 7.48
C LEU A 481 14.95 8.96 6.25
N SER A 482 15.37 10.03 5.58
CA SER A 482 14.67 10.57 4.42
C SER A 482 15.34 10.14 3.12
N GLU A 483 14.59 10.25 2.02
CA GLU A 483 15.12 10.05 0.66
C GLU A 483 16.28 11.00 0.31
N LYS A 484 16.31 12.19 0.93
CA LYS A 484 17.41 13.15 0.77
C LYS A 484 18.57 12.80 1.69
N THR A 485 19.77 12.99 1.17
CA THR A 485 21.01 12.91 1.95
C THR A 485 21.74 14.26 1.98
N PRO A 486 22.72 14.44 2.87
CA PRO A 486 23.62 15.61 2.83
C PRO A 486 24.44 15.71 1.54
N ILE A 487 24.61 14.60 0.81
CA ILE A 487 25.30 14.57 -0.48
C ILE A 487 24.28 14.95 -1.57
N PRO A 488 24.38 16.12 -2.21
CA PRO A 488 23.24 16.72 -2.95
C PRO A 488 22.73 15.95 -4.16
N ASN A 489 23.51 14.99 -4.67
CA ASN A 489 23.17 14.15 -5.81
C ASN A 489 23.11 12.65 -5.46
N LEU A 490 23.02 12.32 -4.17
CA LEU A 490 22.78 10.97 -3.67
C LEU A 490 21.43 10.92 -2.95
N PHE A 491 20.58 9.98 -3.35
CA PHE A 491 19.26 9.75 -2.78
C PHE A 491 19.13 8.34 -2.21
N LEU A 492 18.23 8.15 -1.25
CA LEU A 492 17.90 6.86 -0.67
C LEU A 492 16.50 6.42 -1.09
N ALA A 493 16.31 5.11 -1.28
CA ALA A 493 15.02 4.49 -1.57
C ALA A 493 14.85 3.18 -0.80
N GLY A 494 13.61 2.69 -0.72
CA GLY A 494 13.27 1.39 -0.17
C GLY A 494 12.81 1.40 1.29
N ALA A 495 12.78 0.21 1.89
CA ALA A 495 12.10 -0.06 3.17
C ALA A 495 12.63 0.75 4.37
N TRP A 496 13.91 1.08 4.34
CA TRP A 496 14.56 1.88 5.40
C TRP A 496 14.15 3.36 5.40
N VAL A 497 13.53 3.84 4.32
CA VAL A 497 13.19 5.25 4.14
C VAL A 497 11.71 5.51 4.39
N THR A 498 10.83 4.79 3.71
CA THR A 498 9.38 5.06 3.74
C THR A 498 8.57 4.09 4.59
N GLY A 499 9.16 2.98 5.04
CA GLY A 499 8.48 1.91 5.79
C GLY A 499 8.62 0.54 5.11
N GLY A 500 8.45 -0.53 5.89
CA GLY A 500 8.55 -1.90 5.41
C GLY A 500 7.41 -2.32 4.48
N GLY A 501 7.60 -3.43 3.77
CA GLY A 501 6.58 -4.01 2.88
C GLY A 501 6.78 -3.67 1.39
N MET A 502 6.17 -4.48 0.52
CA MET A 502 6.40 -4.41 -0.94
C MET A 502 5.88 -3.12 -1.55
N SER A 503 4.65 -2.73 -1.22
CA SER A 503 4.01 -1.52 -1.75
C SER A 503 4.70 -0.24 -1.26
N ALA A 504 5.11 -0.20 0.02
CA ALA A 504 5.91 0.91 0.55
C ALA A 504 7.25 1.04 -0.17
N ALA A 505 7.94 -0.07 -0.45
CA ALA A 505 9.19 -0.05 -1.21
C ALA A 505 8.99 0.40 -2.67
N LEU A 506 7.96 -0.10 -3.36
CA LEU A 506 7.63 0.32 -4.73
C LEU A 506 7.37 1.83 -4.82
N LEU A 507 6.58 2.37 -3.88
CA LEU A 507 6.25 3.79 -3.85
C LEU A 507 7.42 4.66 -3.40
N SER A 508 8.32 4.16 -2.57
CA SER A 508 9.60 4.81 -2.28
C SER A 508 10.39 5.09 -3.55
N GLY A 509 10.49 4.09 -4.44
CA GLY A 509 11.16 4.25 -5.73
C GLY A 509 10.47 5.26 -6.64
N ARG A 510 9.12 5.24 -6.67
CA ARG A 510 8.32 6.21 -7.44
C ARG A 510 8.54 7.64 -6.95
N SER A 511 8.52 7.84 -5.63
CA SER A 511 8.75 9.12 -4.97
C SER A 511 10.15 9.65 -5.30
N VAL A 512 11.19 8.84 -5.12
CA VAL A 512 12.56 9.28 -5.37
C VAL A 512 12.82 9.58 -6.85
N ALA A 513 12.23 8.81 -7.77
CA ALA A 513 12.39 9.04 -9.21
C ALA A 513 11.81 10.39 -9.64
N ARG A 514 10.61 10.75 -9.15
CA ARG A 514 10.03 12.08 -9.37
C ARG A 514 10.94 13.18 -8.85
N ARG A 515 11.56 12.93 -7.70
CA ARG A 515 12.48 13.86 -7.05
C ARG A 515 13.74 14.10 -7.89
N VAL A 516 14.31 13.02 -8.41
CA VAL A 516 15.49 13.04 -9.28
C VAL A 516 15.17 13.71 -10.61
N LEU A 517 14.03 13.40 -11.24
CA LEU A 517 13.60 14.03 -12.49
C LEU A 517 13.42 15.54 -12.34
N ALA A 518 12.73 16.00 -11.29
CA ALA A 518 12.58 17.42 -11.04
C ALA A 518 13.94 18.11 -10.85
N ARG A 519 14.89 17.47 -10.14
CA ARG A 519 16.25 17.99 -9.97
C ARG A 519 17.01 18.10 -11.29
N MET A 520 16.87 17.12 -12.18
CA MET A 520 17.50 17.13 -13.51
C MET A 520 16.92 18.22 -14.41
N ASP A 521 15.62 18.48 -14.30
CA ASP A 521 14.92 19.51 -15.07
C ASP A 521 15.13 20.93 -14.51
N GLY A 522 15.94 21.10 -13.46
CA GLY A 522 16.14 22.38 -12.79
C GLY A 522 14.91 22.91 -12.05
N LYS A 523 13.92 22.04 -11.79
CA LYS A 523 12.68 22.37 -11.08
C LYS A 523 12.81 22.03 -9.58
N PRO A 524 12.14 22.77 -8.69
CA PRO A 524 12.03 22.36 -7.30
C PRO A 524 11.32 20.99 -7.24
N ALA A 525 12.00 20.00 -6.67
CA ALA A 525 11.44 18.68 -6.48
C ALA A 525 10.42 18.68 -5.34
N ALA A 526 9.18 18.27 -5.63
CA ALA A 526 8.13 18.08 -4.64
C ALA A 526 8.63 17.16 -3.50
N PRO A 527 8.72 17.62 -2.24
CA PRO A 527 8.92 16.72 -1.10
C PRO A 527 7.66 15.90 -0.84
N LEU A 528 7.74 14.59 -0.59
CA LEU A 528 6.60 13.85 -0.04
C LEU A 528 6.70 13.65 1.48
N MET A 529 7.85 13.93 2.10
CA MET A 529 7.96 14.18 3.54
C MET A 529 9.12 15.12 3.82
N GLY A 530 8.93 16.05 4.76
CA GLY A 530 9.96 16.98 5.22
C GLY A 530 9.52 18.44 5.09
N VAL A 531 9.10 18.99 6.23
CA VAL A 531 8.99 20.44 6.46
C VAL A 531 10.37 21.04 6.21
N GLU A 532 10.46 22.03 5.32
CA GLU A 532 11.70 22.80 5.16
C GLU A 532 12.06 23.43 6.50
N GLY A 533 13.29 23.20 6.94
CA GLY A 533 13.85 23.86 8.12
C GLY A 533 13.79 25.38 7.93
N ALA A 534 13.41 26.07 8.99
CA ALA A 534 13.38 27.52 9.05
C ALA A 534 14.72 28.12 8.58
N GLY A 535 14.68 28.90 7.51
CA GLY A 535 15.84 29.61 6.99
C GLY A 535 15.56 30.30 5.67
N GLU A 536 15.09 31.55 5.78
CA GLU A 536 15.34 32.72 4.92
C GLU A 536 14.08 33.53 4.64
N GLN A 537 14.04 34.71 5.26
CA GLN A 537 13.03 35.74 5.06
C GLN A 537 13.21 36.36 3.67
N GLY A 538 12.18 36.26 2.84
CA GLY A 538 12.04 37.01 1.58
C GLY A 538 10.71 37.75 1.57
N SER A 539 10.79 39.07 1.70
CA SER A 539 9.70 40.04 1.76
C SER A 539 8.95 40.26 0.44
N GLY A 540 7.64 40.49 0.55
CA GLY A 540 6.82 41.21 -0.44
C GLY A 540 5.56 40.42 -0.83
N GLY A 541 4.36 40.96 -0.86
CA GLY A 541 3.84 42.30 -0.60
C GLY A 541 2.31 42.19 -0.65
N ALA A 542 1.62 42.95 0.18
CA ALA A 542 0.16 42.99 0.23
C ALA A 542 -0.42 43.58 -1.06
N GLY A 543 -1.48 42.98 -1.58
CA GLY A 543 -2.26 43.46 -2.71
C GLY A 543 -3.75 43.33 -2.40
N GLU A 544 -4.46 44.43 -2.56
CA GLU A 544 -5.77 44.76 -2.01
C GLU A 544 -6.96 44.03 -2.64
N ARG A 545 -8.04 43.99 -1.85
CA ARG A 545 -9.40 43.66 -2.26
C ARG A 545 -9.91 44.68 -3.28
N GLY A 546 -10.49 44.19 -4.37
CA GLY A 546 -11.37 44.94 -5.25
C GLY A 546 -12.74 44.30 -5.27
N ASP A 547 -13.70 44.94 -4.60
CA ASP A 547 -15.14 44.66 -4.70
C ASP A 547 -15.70 45.44 -5.90
N GLY A 548 -16.62 44.84 -6.65
CA GLY A 548 -17.09 45.37 -7.94
C GLY A 548 -18.30 44.61 -8.45
N GLY A 549 -19.47 44.98 -7.94
CA GLY A 549 -20.73 44.25 -8.07
C GLY A 549 -21.41 44.23 -9.44
N GLY A 550 -22.38 43.32 -9.55
CA GLY A 550 -23.31 43.19 -10.65
C GLY A 550 -24.43 42.20 -10.32
N LYS A 551 -25.39 42.64 -9.48
CA LYS A 551 -26.58 41.86 -9.12
C LYS A 551 -27.47 41.58 -10.35
N THR A 552 -27.70 40.31 -10.62
CA THR A 552 -29.01 39.81 -11.06
C THR A 552 -29.29 38.54 -10.24
N SER A 553 -30.12 38.67 -9.21
CA SER A 553 -30.48 37.56 -8.33
C SER A 553 -31.36 36.56 -9.09
N LEU A 554 -30.76 35.46 -9.55
CA LEU A 554 -31.50 34.25 -9.90
C LEU A 554 -31.76 33.49 -8.59
N GLN A 555 -33.03 33.25 -8.30
CA GLN A 555 -33.49 32.44 -7.16
C GLN A 555 -32.69 31.12 -7.08
N SER A 556 -32.36 30.70 -5.86
CA SER A 556 -31.76 29.39 -5.61
C SER A 556 -32.66 28.30 -6.18
N LEU A 557 -32.16 27.55 -7.16
CA LEU A 557 -32.87 26.43 -7.77
C LEU A 557 -32.67 25.20 -6.88
N THR A 558 -33.57 25.03 -5.91
CA THR A 558 -33.56 23.91 -4.97
C THR A 558 -34.64 22.91 -5.34
N LEU A 559 -34.27 21.64 -5.48
CA LEU A 559 -35.21 20.52 -5.63
C LEU A 559 -35.15 19.62 -4.40
N THR A 560 -36.28 19.01 -4.06
CA THR A 560 -36.38 18.09 -2.91
C THR A 560 -36.38 16.66 -3.40
N ALA A 561 -35.44 15.85 -2.92
CA ALA A 561 -35.35 14.44 -3.26
C ALA A 561 -36.55 13.67 -2.70
N VAL A 562 -37.17 12.84 -3.56
CA VAL A 562 -38.24 11.93 -3.14
C VAL A 562 -37.68 10.94 -2.13
N HIS A 563 -38.50 10.60 -1.14
CA HIS A 563 -38.22 9.69 -0.03
C HIS A 563 -37.28 10.23 1.05
N THR A 564 -36.17 10.88 0.71
CA THR A 564 -35.22 11.42 1.71
C THR A 564 -35.60 12.81 2.21
N ASN A 565 -36.48 13.53 1.48
CA ASN A 565 -36.81 14.94 1.71
C ASN A 565 -35.59 15.88 1.74
N ARG A 566 -34.46 15.43 1.20
CA ARG A 566 -33.23 16.22 1.14
C ARG A 566 -33.38 17.31 0.10
N GLU A 567 -33.19 18.55 0.52
CA GLU A 567 -33.16 19.70 -0.39
C GLU A 567 -31.76 19.82 -1.03
N ILE A 568 -31.71 19.82 -2.35
CA ILE A 568 -30.48 19.95 -3.14
C ILE A 568 -30.53 21.26 -3.91
N ASN A 569 -29.61 22.16 -3.59
CA ASN A 569 -29.43 23.41 -4.35
C ASN A 569 -28.55 23.13 -5.58
N LEU A 570 -29.15 23.14 -6.75
CA LEU A 570 -28.48 22.81 -8.01
C LEU A 570 -27.48 23.89 -8.49
N LYS A 571 -27.43 25.06 -7.83
CA LYS A 571 -26.45 26.13 -8.12
C LYS A 571 -25.35 26.24 -7.06
N ALA A 572 -25.45 25.48 -5.97
CA ALA A 572 -24.45 25.42 -4.91
C ALA A 572 -24.55 24.06 -4.23
N PRO A 573 -24.18 22.96 -4.93
CA PRO A 573 -24.34 21.61 -4.43
C PRO A 573 -23.42 21.29 -3.23
N GLY A 574 -22.40 22.12 -2.97
CA GLY A 574 -21.45 21.95 -1.86
C GLY A 574 -20.40 20.86 -2.08
N GLN A 575 -20.52 20.10 -3.17
CA GLN A 575 -19.59 19.08 -3.64
C GLN A 575 -19.78 18.89 -5.15
N THR A 576 -18.79 18.29 -5.81
CA THR A 576 -18.86 17.98 -7.25
C THR A 576 -20.09 17.11 -7.53
N ALA A 577 -20.85 17.47 -8.56
CA ALA A 577 -22.14 16.85 -8.83
C ALA A 577 -22.33 16.50 -10.31
N VAL A 578 -22.87 15.31 -10.57
CA VAL A 578 -23.38 14.88 -11.87
C VAL A 578 -24.90 14.87 -11.78
N LEU A 579 -25.54 15.78 -12.51
CA LEU A 579 -26.99 15.85 -12.65
C LEU A 579 -27.39 15.15 -13.95
N VAL A 580 -28.23 14.13 -13.86
CA VAL A 580 -28.77 13.43 -15.03
C VAL A 580 -30.22 13.84 -15.25
N PHE A 581 -30.48 14.60 -16.30
CA PHE A 581 -31.82 15.07 -16.67
C PHE A 581 -32.49 14.08 -17.62
N HIS A 582 -33.68 13.59 -17.25
CA HIS A 582 -34.41 12.61 -18.05
C HIS A 582 -35.93 12.63 -17.75
N THR A 583 -36.71 11.91 -18.56
CA THR A 583 -38.11 11.58 -18.26
C THR A 583 -38.22 10.08 -17.96
N GLN A 584 -39.44 9.56 -17.85
CA GLN A 584 -39.65 8.11 -17.79
C GLN A 584 -39.15 7.38 -19.05
N ASP A 585 -39.27 7.99 -20.23
CA ASP A 585 -38.90 7.35 -21.50
C ASP A 585 -37.38 7.27 -21.72
N THR A 586 -36.61 8.09 -21.00
CA THR A 586 -35.15 8.18 -21.11
C THR A 586 -34.41 7.78 -19.83
N SER A 587 -35.10 7.11 -18.89
CA SER A 587 -34.57 6.79 -17.55
C SER A 587 -33.38 5.83 -17.54
N ASP A 588 -33.22 4.99 -18.57
CA ASP A 588 -32.09 4.05 -18.67
C ASP A 588 -30.73 4.76 -18.71
N ALA A 589 -30.71 6.00 -19.21
CA ALA A 589 -29.51 6.83 -19.22
C ALA A 589 -29.00 7.14 -17.81
N ALA A 590 -29.89 7.38 -16.84
CA ALA A 590 -29.50 7.64 -15.46
C ALA A 590 -28.81 6.43 -14.82
N LYS A 591 -29.27 5.22 -15.14
CA LYS A 591 -28.62 3.99 -14.68
C LYS A 591 -27.22 3.83 -15.31
N ALA A 592 -27.10 4.07 -16.61
CA ALA A 592 -25.82 3.96 -17.32
C ALA A 592 -24.78 4.97 -16.82
N VAL A 593 -25.20 6.24 -16.61
CA VAL A 593 -24.34 7.27 -16.05
C VAL A 593 -23.94 6.94 -14.62
N ASN A 594 -24.89 6.49 -13.78
CA ASN A 594 -24.59 6.12 -12.41
C ASN A 594 -23.55 4.99 -12.36
N LEU A 595 -23.72 3.93 -13.16
CA LEU A 595 -22.76 2.84 -13.24
C LEU A 595 -21.38 3.32 -13.69
N ALA A 596 -21.29 4.09 -14.77
CA ALA A 596 -20.03 4.57 -15.32
C ALA A 596 -19.29 5.53 -14.37
N VAL A 597 -20.03 6.42 -13.69
CA VAL A 597 -19.44 7.35 -12.71
C VAL A 597 -19.04 6.61 -11.44
N ARG A 598 -19.86 5.68 -10.93
CA ARG A 598 -19.54 4.92 -9.71
C ARG A 598 -18.40 3.91 -9.88
N ASP A 599 -18.17 3.42 -11.09
CA ASP A 599 -16.99 2.62 -11.42
C ASP A 599 -15.68 3.40 -11.18
N GLN A 600 -15.71 4.72 -11.39
CA GLN A 600 -14.53 5.59 -11.27
C GLN A 600 -14.51 6.41 -9.97
N TYR A 601 -15.68 6.71 -9.41
CA TYR A 601 -15.92 7.51 -8.20
C TYR A 601 -16.92 6.77 -7.29
N PRO A 602 -16.46 5.72 -6.58
CA PRO A 602 -17.35 4.80 -5.87
C PRO A 602 -18.16 5.44 -4.75
N LEU A 603 -17.68 6.52 -4.12
CA LEU A 603 -18.31 7.12 -2.95
C LEU A 603 -19.18 8.34 -3.30
N ALA A 604 -20.34 8.46 -2.65
CA ALA A 604 -21.25 9.60 -2.83
C ALA A 604 -20.63 10.94 -2.39
N ALA A 605 -19.64 10.90 -1.50
CA ALA A 605 -18.87 12.06 -1.04
C ALA A 605 -17.85 12.57 -2.08
N GLU A 606 -17.39 11.71 -3.00
CA GLU A 606 -16.48 12.12 -4.08
C GLU A 606 -17.24 12.84 -5.18
N VAL A 607 -18.35 12.23 -5.63
CA VAL A 607 -19.24 12.76 -6.64
C VAL A 607 -20.68 12.48 -6.25
N MET A 608 -21.45 13.56 -6.11
CA MET A 608 -22.90 13.46 -5.97
C MET A 608 -23.50 13.09 -7.33
N ILE A 609 -24.35 12.07 -7.40
CA ILE A 609 -25.12 11.78 -8.62
C ILE A 609 -26.59 11.98 -8.30
N ALA A 610 -27.25 12.87 -9.04
CA ALA A 610 -28.67 13.14 -8.88
C ALA A 610 -29.42 12.99 -10.19
N SER A 611 -30.47 12.19 -10.16
CA SER A 611 -31.44 12.01 -11.24
C SER A 611 -32.47 13.14 -11.14
N VAL A 612 -32.45 14.07 -12.09
CA VAL A 612 -33.42 15.17 -12.21
C VAL A 612 -34.48 14.76 -13.23
N ILE A 613 -35.71 14.56 -12.76
CA ILE A 613 -36.78 13.97 -13.56
C ILE A 613 -37.74 15.06 -13.99
N ASP A 614 -37.77 15.37 -15.29
CA ASP A 614 -38.70 16.35 -15.84
C ASP A 614 -40.13 15.78 -15.82
N LEU A 615 -40.96 16.38 -14.98
CA LEU A 615 -42.37 16.03 -14.78
C LEU A 615 -43.29 17.20 -15.14
N SER A 616 -42.80 18.17 -15.92
CA SER A 616 -43.59 19.31 -16.40
C SER A 616 -44.83 18.91 -17.19
N GLY A 617 -44.80 17.73 -17.85
CA GLY A 617 -45.94 17.12 -18.53
C GLY A 617 -46.97 16.45 -17.62
N VAL A 618 -46.69 16.27 -16.31
CA VAL A 618 -47.59 15.62 -15.36
C VAL A 618 -48.59 16.63 -14.79
N PRO A 619 -49.92 16.45 -15.02
CA PRO A 619 -50.91 17.39 -14.48
C PRO A 619 -50.88 17.42 -12.94
N ARG A 620 -51.10 18.60 -12.34
CA ARG A 620 -51.02 18.81 -10.88
C ARG A 620 -51.80 17.78 -10.05
N MET A 621 -52.98 17.36 -10.52
CA MET A 621 -53.82 16.37 -9.83
C MET A 621 -53.20 14.96 -9.75
N PHE A 622 -52.22 14.64 -10.61
CA PHE A 622 -51.52 13.36 -10.65
C PHE A 622 -50.12 13.38 -10.00
N ARG A 623 -49.65 14.55 -9.51
CA ARG A 623 -48.30 14.66 -8.91
C ARG A 623 -48.09 13.74 -7.72
N LYS A 624 -49.07 13.62 -6.83
CA LYS A 624 -49.00 12.66 -5.70
C LYS A 624 -48.89 11.20 -6.14
N ILE A 625 -49.51 10.85 -7.27
CA ILE A 625 -49.43 9.50 -7.84
C ILE A 625 -48.03 9.28 -8.44
N ALA A 626 -47.49 10.28 -9.15
CA ALA A 626 -46.13 10.25 -9.67
C ALA A 626 -45.07 10.20 -8.55
N GLU A 627 -45.23 10.97 -7.47
CA GLU A 627 -44.38 10.89 -6.26
C GLU A 627 -44.41 9.50 -5.65
N SER A 628 -45.61 8.91 -5.51
CA SER A 628 -45.76 7.55 -5.00
C SER A 628 -45.10 6.51 -5.91
N ALA A 629 -45.20 6.67 -7.24
CA ALA A 629 -44.54 5.80 -8.20
C ALA A 629 -43.01 5.92 -8.12
N MET A 630 -42.48 7.14 -8.03
CA MET A 630 -41.05 7.40 -7.82
C MET A 630 -40.56 6.81 -6.49
N GLY A 631 -41.35 6.93 -5.42
CA GLY A 631 -41.04 6.32 -4.13
C GLY A 631 -40.92 4.79 -4.21
N LYS A 632 -41.77 4.12 -5.00
CA LYS A 632 -41.65 2.67 -5.25
C LYS A 632 -40.40 2.31 -6.04
N VAL A 633 -40.03 3.13 -7.03
CA VAL A 633 -38.78 2.95 -7.80
C VAL A 633 -37.57 3.14 -6.88
N TYR A 634 -37.57 4.18 -6.05
CA TYR A 634 -36.54 4.42 -5.04
C TYR A 634 -36.40 3.20 -4.11
N GLN A 635 -37.49 2.69 -3.54
CA GLN A 635 -37.45 1.53 -2.64
C GLN A 635 -36.84 0.31 -3.32
N LYS A 636 -37.26 0.01 -4.55
CA LYS A 636 -36.70 -1.09 -5.33
C LYS A 636 -35.20 -0.92 -5.62
N MET A 637 -34.76 0.30 -5.91
CA MET A 637 -33.34 0.60 -6.12
C MET A 637 -32.55 0.52 -4.81
N ALA A 638 -33.11 1.00 -3.70
CA ALA A 638 -32.52 0.94 -2.38
C ALA A 638 -32.31 -0.51 -1.91
N GLU A 639 -33.29 -1.38 -2.16
CA GLU A 639 -33.17 -2.83 -1.91
C GLU A 639 -32.10 -3.52 -2.75
N SER A 640 -31.76 -2.94 -3.91
CA SER A 640 -30.72 -3.46 -4.80
C SER A 640 -29.32 -2.91 -4.52
N LEU A 641 -29.20 -1.92 -3.64
CA LEU A 641 -27.90 -1.44 -3.21
C LEU A 641 -27.22 -2.50 -2.32
N PRO A 642 -25.89 -2.66 -2.42
CA PRO A 642 -25.16 -3.51 -1.50
C PRO A 642 -25.38 -3.08 -0.05
N ALA A 643 -25.42 -4.03 0.87
CA ALA A 643 -25.53 -3.74 2.29
C ALA A 643 -24.38 -2.81 2.75
N GLY A 644 -24.70 -1.75 3.49
CA GLY A 644 -23.72 -0.74 3.95
C GLY A 644 -23.74 0.59 3.18
N PHE A 645 -24.38 0.65 2.00
CA PHE A 645 -24.63 1.91 1.32
C PHE A 645 -25.92 2.54 1.86
N ASP A 646 -25.85 3.79 2.33
CA ASP A 646 -27.05 4.54 2.68
C ASP A 646 -27.79 4.96 1.39
N PRO A 647 -28.97 4.40 1.08
CA PRO A 647 -29.70 4.78 -0.13
C PRO A 647 -29.96 6.29 -0.22
N ALA A 648 -30.02 6.99 0.92
CA ALA A 648 -30.25 8.43 0.95
C ALA A 648 -29.08 9.27 0.40
N GLU A 649 -27.87 8.71 0.35
CA GLU A 649 -26.69 9.36 -0.21
C GLU A 649 -26.48 9.01 -1.69
N TYR A 650 -26.90 7.81 -2.11
CA TYR A 650 -26.59 7.27 -3.44
C TYR A 650 -27.76 7.33 -4.44
N LEU A 651 -29.00 7.48 -3.95
CA LEU A 651 -30.21 7.52 -4.79
C LEU A 651 -30.93 8.86 -4.66
N LEU A 652 -30.39 9.91 -5.27
CA LEU A 652 -31.04 11.22 -5.29
C LEU A 652 -31.97 11.34 -6.51
N MET A 653 -33.27 11.17 -6.30
CA MET A 653 -34.32 11.37 -7.32
C MET A 653 -35.04 12.71 -7.09
N LEU A 654 -34.77 13.69 -7.93
CA LEU A 654 -35.23 15.07 -7.83
C LEU A 654 -36.33 15.35 -8.87
N PRO A 655 -37.61 15.49 -8.47
CA PRO A 655 -38.70 15.77 -9.40
C PRO A 655 -38.70 17.24 -9.81
N ASP A 656 -38.56 17.52 -11.10
CA ASP A 656 -38.67 18.85 -11.70
C ASP A 656 -40.10 19.06 -12.24
N TRP A 657 -41.01 19.36 -11.32
CA TRP A 657 -42.46 19.40 -11.56
C TRP A 657 -42.93 20.40 -12.61
N ASP A 658 -42.20 21.49 -12.76
CA ASP A 658 -42.56 22.61 -13.62
C ASP A 658 -41.52 22.80 -14.74
N GLY A 659 -40.54 21.89 -14.87
CA GLY A 659 -39.46 21.96 -15.85
C GLY A 659 -38.48 23.11 -15.60
N ALA A 660 -38.50 23.69 -14.41
CA ALA A 660 -37.74 24.89 -14.08
C ALA A 660 -36.23 24.60 -14.00
N ALA A 661 -35.85 23.43 -13.50
CA ALA A 661 -34.44 23.03 -13.47
C ALA A 661 -33.93 22.71 -14.87
N THR A 662 -34.72 21.97 -15.65
CA THR A 662 -34.42 21.62 -17.05
C THR A 662 -34.21 22.89 -17.89
N GLN A 663 -35.09 23.89 -17.75
CA GLN A 663 -34.97 25.19 -18.41
C GLN A 663 -33.76 26.00 -17.91
N ALA A 664 -33.46 25.96 -16.62
CA ALA A 664 -32.35 26.72 -16.03
C ALA A 664 -30.98 26.31 -16.57
N PHE A 665 -30.82 25.04 -16.98
CA PHE A 665 -29.61 24.54 -17.64
C PHE A 665 -29.68 24.59 -19.17
N GLY A 666 -30.72 25.23 -19.74
CA GLY A 666 -30.86 25.40 -21.19
C GLY A 666 -31.15 24.09 -21.94
N LEU A 667 -31.67 23.07 -21.26
CA LEU A 667 -31.93 21.76 -21.83
C LEU A 667 -33.30 21.73 -22.52
N SER A 668 -33.40 20.99 -23.62
CA SER A 668 -34.66 20.74 -24.32
C SER A 668 -34.71 19.32 -24.88
N GLY A 669 -35.91 18.78 -25.07
CA GLY A 669 -36.09 17.44 -25.65
C GLY A 669 -35.62 16.29 -24.76
N VAL A 670 -35.59 16.47 -23.44
CA VAL A 670 -35.17 15.43 -22.46
C VAL A 670 -36.08 14.19 -22.47
N ASP A 671 -37.29 14.31 -23.00
CA ASP A 671 -38.22 13.22 -23.31
C ASP A 671 -37.73 12.30 -24.44
N LYS A 672 -36.90 12.83 -25.35
CA LYS A 672 -36.32 12.08 -26.47
C LYS A 672 -34.87 11.67 -26.21
N GLN A 673 -34.13 12.50 -25.47
CA GLN A 673 -32.72 12.28 -25.20
C GLN A 673 -32.31 12.90 -23.86
N ALA A 674 -31.90 12.04 -22.92
CA ALA A 674 -31.40 12.47 -21.62
C ALA A 674 -30.19 13.40 -21.74
N ALA A 675 -29.91 14.15 -20.68
CA ALA A 675 -28.75 15.03 -20.59
C ALA A 675 -27.96 14.76 -19.32
N VAL A 676 -26.67 15.08 -19.34
CA VAL A 676 -25.83 15.19 -18.15
C VAL A 676 -25.30 16.61 -18.02
N VAL A 677 -25.37 17.15 -16.81
CA VAL A 677 -24.70 18.38 -16.41
C VAL A 677 -23.73 18.03 -15.28
N VAL A 678 -22.45 18.36 -15.45
CA VAL A 678 -21.44 18.22 -14.40
C VAL A 678 -21.19 19.59 -13.78
N LEU A 679 -21.25 19.65 -12.46
CA LEU A 679 -21.01 20.83 -11.65
C LEU A 679 -19.78 20.63 -10.78
N ASP A 680 -18.97 21.67 -10.62
CA ASP A 680 -17.94 21.70 -9.57
C ASP A 680 -18.57 21.94 -8.18
N ALA A 681 -17.77 21.84 -7.12
CA ALA A 681 -18.24 22.04 -5.75
C ALA A 681 -18.81 23.45 -5.47
N ASN A 682 -18.44 24.45 -6.28
CA ASN A 682 -18.95 25.82 -6.18
C ASN A 682 -20.24 26.01 -6.99
N GLY A 683 -20.70 24.99 -7.71
CA GLY A 683 -21.90 25.02 -8.56
C GLY A 683 -21.66 25.62 -9.95
N ASN A 684 -20.41 25.78 -10.38
CA ASN A 684 -20.11 26.17 -11.76
C ASN A 684 -20.31 24.98 -12.69
N ILE A 685 -20.87 25.24 -13.88
CA ILE A 685 -21.06 24.21 -14.90
C ILE A 685 -19.70 23.87 -15.51
N ALA A 686 -19.21 22.68 -15.22
CA ALA A 686 -18.00 22.11 -15.79
C ALA A 686 -18.23 21.54 -17.20
N GLY A 687 -19.44 21.05 -17.47
CA GLY A 687 -19.83 20.60 -18.79
C GLY A 687 -21.29 20.17 -18.87
N VAL A 688 -21.85 20.22 -20.08
CA VAL A 688 -23.21 19.79 -20.40
C VAL A 688 -23.15 18.91 -21.64
N SER A 689 -23.83 17.77 -21.64
CA SER A 689 -23.92 16.88 -22.79
C SER A 689 -25.32 16.26 -22.93
N GLN A 690 -25.78 16.16 -24.18
CA GLN A 690 -26.94 15.35 -24.59
C GLN A 690 -26.49 14.31 -25.63
N GLU A 691 -25.24 13.84 -25.56
CA GLU A 691 -24.73 12.83 -26.51
C GLU A 691 -25.23 11.41 -26.17
N LYS A 692 -24.91 10.41 -27.01
CA LYS A 692 -25.37 9.03 -26.78
C LYS A 692 -24.66 8.33 -25.61
N ASP A 693 -23.38 8.62 -25.37
CA ASP A 693 -22.61 7.99 -24.28
C ASP A 693 -22.44 8.96 -23.10
N LEU A 694 -23.55 9.20 -22.41
CA LEU A 694 -23.58 10.15 -21.30
C LEU A 694 -22.68 9.72 -20.12
N GLY A 695 -22.49 8.42 -19.91
CA GLY A 695 -21.67 7.91 -18.81
C GLY A 695 -20.20 8.19 -19.03
N GLU A 696 -19.67 7.82 -20.21
CA GLU A 696 -18.28 8.09 -20.56
C GLU A 696 -17.99 9.59 -20.61
N THR A 697 -18.93 10.38 -21.15
CA THR A 697 -18.80 11.84 -21.21
C THR A 697 -18.82 12.49 -19.82
N ALA A 698 -19.68 12.02 -18.90
CA ALA A 698 -19.67 12.48 -17.51
C ALA A 698 -18.32 12.23 -16.85
N VAL A 699 -17.76 11.03 -16.99
CA VAL A 699 -16.44 10.67 -16.45
C VAL A 699 -15.33 11.52 -17.08
N LYS A 700 -15.37 11.75 -18.40
CA LYS A 700 -14.40 12.62 -19.08
C LYS A 700 -14.43 14.04 -18.52
N ILE A 701 -15.62 14.61 -18.32
CA ILE A 701 -15.76 15.96 -17.76
C ILE A 701 -15.29 15.99 -16.30
N LEU A 702 -15.64 14.99 -15.50
CA LEU A 702 -15.17 14.87 -14.11
C LEU A 702 -13.64 14.82 -14.02
N ARG A 703 -12.98 14.08 -14.90
CA ARG A 703 -11.50 14.02 -14.97
C ARG A 703 -10.84 15.33 -15.36
N LEU A 704 -11.57 16.24 -16.03
CA LEU A 704 -11.03 17.55 -16.42
C LEU A 704 -11.12 18.58 -15.30
N ILE A 705 -11.97 18.34 -14.30
CA ILE A 705 -12.18 19.26 -13.17
C ILE A 705 -11.70 18.72 -11.82
N ALA A 706 -11.41 17.42 -11.74
CA ALA A 706 -10.66 16.79 -10.65
C ALA A 706 -9.16 17.11 -10.82
#